data_AF-H2LY15-F1
#
_entry.id   AF-H2LY15-F1
#
_cell.length_a   1.000
_cell.length_b   1.000
_cell.length_c   1.000
_cell.angle_alpha   90.00
_cell.angle_beta   90.00
_cell.angle_gamma   90.00
#
_symmetry.space_group_name_H-M   'P 1'
#
loop_
_entity.id
_entity.type
_entity.pdbx_description
1 polymer ?
#
loop_
_entity_poly.entity_id
_entity_poly.type
_entity_poly.pdbx_seq_one_letter_code
_entity_poly.pdbx_strand_id
1 'polypeptide(L)'
;MMLDKIVEFGSQAQPKHLKRVEIVIFAGDAPTIQEFTKEFMRKFPNASVGSDIKSSSQTTARPFSKVTSSTGMHETTMGNVTIQVITGDITKETTDVIVNSSDEKFTLKSGVSKAILDAAGQAVEQECQTCGAQPNSGMILTQSGNLKCKKILHLTGQTDPVKVQKVVKDALGMCAKQSFTSVSFPAIGTGQGNVQAGKVADAMLDAVIDVLSQNPSSTLKTVRIIIFQQQMLKDFYNSMQQREAGEQQEKATVPSSIGQRLKSLFLSQNEEKQKKEDDISIVPVKPDPACFHICGGTQSKVNAAKKWITDLISNEQTTIPITDNAILDLSKADCQHINGIQKKMGVTIQMENKNSQTSLIVEGLSRDVIKALREIDDILKKVKSKQELDKLVELTGAVADWQYQLQGQQFQSFDPMTNYKLEQAMQQELPSVNIKVQGQDYTATLPEGPATDKKGNTLQIKRIDKLKGEGIPEHWQQMPPKTTCLVANVQAGTPEYNEVLQLFQASCKRNVIKIDRIQNPALWRSLQIKRSELEVRNGHQNNEKRLFHGTSEDTVKIINERGFNRVYAGKNAAYFGNGTYFAVNASYSAQDTYSKPNANGEKIMYLCRVLTGDYTLGQQHMIAPPAKSSLSIELFDSVVDKVANPSMFVIFHDTQAYPEYLITFK
;
A
#
# COMPACT_ATOMS: atom_id res chain seq x y z
N MET A 1 -17.72 24.93 50.48
CA MET A 1 -17.73 25.98 49.44
C MET A 1 -17.85 25.44 48.01
N MET A 2 -16.98 24.53 47.54
CA MET A 2 -17.06 24.04 46.14
C MET A 2 -18.28 23.15 45.88
N LEU A 3 -18.50 22.11 46.71
CA LEU A 3 -19.65 21.21 46.57
C LEU A 3 -20.99 21.94 46.77
N ASP A 4 -21.04 23.00 47.59
CA ASP A 4 -22.22 23.87 47.73
C ASP A 4 -22.61 24.51 46.41
N LYS A 5 -21.65 25.10 45.70
CA LYS A 5 -21.89 25.80 44.43
C LYS A 5 -22.26 24.86 43.29
N ILE A 6 -21.73 23.63 43.28
CA ILE A 6 -22.11 22.59 42.32
C ILE A 6 -23.58 22.20 42.51
N VAL A 7 -24.01 21.97 43.76
CA VAL A 7 -25.40 21.64 44.08
C VAL A 7 -26.33 22.81 43.78
N GLU A 8 -25.94 24.03 44.17
CA GLU A 8 -26.70 25.25 43.90
C GLU A 8 -26.93 25.44 42.40
N PHE A 9 -25.88 25.32 41.58
CA PHE A 9 -25.97 25.40 40.12
C PHE A 9 -26.90 24.32 39.53
N GLY A 10 -26.74 23.07 39.98
CA GLY A 10 -27.61 21.96 39.54
C GLY A 10 -29.08 22.16 39.90
N SER A 11 -29.36 22.80 41.05
CA SER A 11 -30.72 23.05 41.54
C SER A 11 -31.41 24.23 40.84
N GLN A 12 -30.66 25.25 40.39
CA GLN A 12 -31.23 26.46 39.80
C GLN A 12 -31.32 26.44 38.27
N ALA A 13 -30.47 25.67 37.58
CA ALA A 13 -30.23 25.90 36.15
C ALA A 13 -30.84 24.87 35.17
N GLN A 14 -31.48 23.78 35.62
CA GLN A 14 -31.87 22.61 34.77
C GLN A 14 -30.95 22.42 33.55
N PRO A 15 -29.65 22.14 33.78
CA PRO A 15 -28.65 22.22 32.71
C PRO A 15 -28.93 21.19 31.62
N LYS A 16 -29.24 21.65 30.39
CA LYS A 16 -29.55 20.78 29.24
C LYS A 16 -28.35 19.99 28.71
N HIS A 17 -27.13 20.48 28.94
CA HIS A 17 -25.89 19.94 28.34
C HIS A 17 -24.90 19.38 29.36
N LEU A 18 -24.82 19.95 30.57
CA LEU A 18 -23.91 19.46 31.61
C LEU A 18 -24.54 18.28 32.35
N LYS A 19 -24.12 17.06 32.00
CA LYS A 19 -24.65 15.81 32.58
C LYS A 19 -23.77 15.19 33.67
N ARG A 20 -22.50 15.59 33.75
CA ARG A 20 -21.52 15.03 34.69
C ARG A 20 -20.54 16.11 35.15
N VAL A 21 -20.22 16.09 36.43
CA VAL A 21 -19.15 16.90 37.05
C VAL A 21 -18.19 15.92 37.72
N GLU A 22 -16.93 15.93 37.28
CA GLU A 22 -15.86 15.09 37.85
C GLU A 22 -14.91 15.99 38.65
N ILE A 23 -14.64 15.60 39.90
CA ILE A 23 -13.67 16.29 40.77
C ILE A 23 -12.42 15.45 40.81
N VAL A 24 -11.36 15.91 40.17
CA VAL A 24 -10.09 15.21 40.10
C VAL A 24 -9.16 15.74 41.18
N ILE A 25 -8.71 14.85 42.06
CA ILE A 25 -7.79 15.17 43.15
C ILE A 25 -6.43 14.53 42.82
N PHE A 26 -5.35 15.24 43.10
CA PHE A 26 -4.00 14.73 42.88
C PHE A 26 -3.74 13.51 43.78
N ALA A 27 -3.39 12.38 43.17
CA ALA A 27 -3.24 11.09 43.86
C ALA A 27 -2.12 11.07 44.93
N GLY A 28 -1.17 12.00 44.87
CA GLY A 28 -0.08 12.12 45.85
C GLY A 28 -0.42 12.95 47.09
N ASP A 29 -1.61 13.56 47.18
CA ASP A 29 -2.04 14.41 48.30
C ASP A 29 -3.12 13.71 49.13
N ALA A 30 -2.69 12.74 49.93
CA ALA A 30 -3.57 11.92 50.77
C ALA A 30 -4.43 12.73 51.77
N PRO A 31 -3.90 13.79 52.44
CA PRO A 31 -4.72 14.65 53.30
C PRO A 31 -5.87 15.33 52.54
N THR A 32 -5.61 15.87 51.35
CA THR A 32 -6.66 16.51 50.55
C THR A 32 -7.69 15.50 50.07
N ILE A 33 -7.28 14.29 49.68
CA ILE A 33 -8.20 13.21 49.30
C ILE A 33 -9.12 12.85 50.47
N GLN A 34 -8.58 12.65 51.68
CA GLN A 34 -9.40 12.30 52.84
C GLN A 34 -10.44 13.37 53.18
N GLU A 35 -10.05 14.64 53.21
CA GLU A 35 -10.97 15.72 53.56
C GLU A 35 -12.05 15.91 52.49
N PHE A 36 -11.70 15.78 51.20
CA PHE A 36 -12.69 15.81 50.12
C PHE A 36 -13.64 14.61 50.16
N THR A 37 -13.14 13.40 50.40
CA THR A 37 -13.98 12.20 50.50
C THR A 37 -14.95 12.33 51.66
N LYS A 38 -14.49 12.80 52.83
CA LYS A 38 -15.33 13.03 54.00
C LYS A 38 -16.45 14.04 53.71
N GLU A 39 -16.09 15.19 53.13
CA GLU A 39 -17.05 16.24 52.83
C GLU A 39 -18.02 15.85 51.70
N PHE A 40 -17.56 15.05 50.73
CA PHE A 40 -18.39 14.49 49.67
C PHE A 40 -19.42 13.49 50.21
N MET A 41 -18.99 12.54 51.04
CA MET A 41 -19.88 11.54 51.67
C MET A 41 -20.88 12.19 52.63
N ARG A 42 -20.47 13.23 53.37
CA ARG A 42 -21.37 14.02 54.22
C ARG A 42 -22.51 14.66 53.41
N LYS A 43 -22.21 15.09 52.20
CA LYS A 43 -23.13 15.86 51.36
C LYS A 43 -24.00 15.00 50.43
N PHE A 44 -23.50 13.82 50.07
CA PHE A 44 -24.18 12.84 49.24
C PHE A 44 -24.24 11.49 49.97
N PRO A 45 -25.14 11.34 50.97
CA PRO A 45 -25.17 10.16 51.84
C PRO A 45 -25.46 8.84 51.11
N ASN A 46 -26.07 8.93 49.91
CA ASN A 46 -26.44 7.79 49.07
C ASN A 46 -25.43 7.53 47.94
N ALA A 47 -24.26 8.17 47.96
CA ALA A 47 -23.21 7.93 46.97
C ALA A 47 -22.65 6.51 47.14
N SER A 48 -22.67 5.71 46.08
CA SER A 48 -22.04 4.39 46.08
C SER A 48 -20.52 4.53 46.12
N VAL A 49 -19.91 4.06 47.20
CA VAL A 49 -18.45 3.85 47.24
C VAL A 49 -18.17 2.60 46.44
N GLY A 50 -17.45 2.75 45.31
CA GLY A 50 -16.95 1.62 44.52
C GLY A 50 -16.06 0.73 45.38
N SER A 51 -16.67 -0.27 46.00
CA SER A 51 -16.01 -1.40 46.63
C SER A 51 -16.12 -2.54 45.62
N ASP A 52 -15.02 -2.81 44.91
CA ASP A 52 -14.98 -3.93 43.97
C ASP A 52 -15.04 -5.25 44.74
N ILE A 53 -16.26 -5.78 44.80
CA ILE A 53 -16.63 -7.12 45.24
C ILE A 53 -16.47 -8.09 44.06
N LYS A 54 -15.86 -9.23 44.35
CA LYS A 54 -16.09 -10.50 43.63
C LYS A 54 -17.59 -10.79 43.53
N SER A 55 -18.18 -10.81 42.34
CA SER A 55 -19.12 -11.87 41.96
C SER A 55 -19.32 -11.92 40.45
N SER A 56 -19.46 -13.15 39.98
CA SER A 56 -19.53 -13.54 38.58
C SER A 56 -20.77 -13.01 37.88
N SER A 57 -20.56 -12.27 36.79
CA SER A 57 -21.45 -12.28 35.64
C SER A 57 -20.59 -12.52 34.39
N GLN A 58 -20.93 -13.58 33.65
CA GLN A 58 -20.24 -13.97 32.42
C GLN A 58 -20.38 -12.84 31.40
N THR A 59 -19.31 -12.09 31.22
CA THR A 59 -19.10 -11.16 30.09
C THR A 59 -17.98 -11.76 29.25
N THR A 60 -18.20 -11.87 27.94
CA THR A 60 -17.20 -12.36 26.98
C THR A 60 -15.97 -11.47 27.06
N ALA A 61 -14.89 -12.02 27.62
CA ALA A 61 -13.64 -11.31 27.87
C ALA A 61 -12.94 -10.92 26.55
N ARG A 62 -12.42 -9.70 26.52
CA ARG A 62 -11.58 -9.16 25.44
C ARG A 62 -10.23 -9.91 25.46
N PRO A 63 -9.66 -10.34 24.32
CA PRO A 63 -8.42 -11.09 24.31
C PRO A 63 -7.21 -10.22 24.66
N PHE A 64 -7.13 -8.98 24.17
CA PHE A 64 -6.05 -8.03 24.47
C PHE A 64 -6.50 -6.87 25.34
N SER A 65 -5.59 -6.36 26.16
CA SER A 65 -5.74 -5.08 26.86
C SER A 65 -5.43 -3.90 25.92
N LYS A 66 -5.55 -2.68 26.45
CA LYS A 66 -5.27 -1.45 25.68
C LYS A 66 -3.85 -1.49 25.10
N VAL A 67 -3.72 -1.28 23.79
CA VAL A 67 -2.40 -1.25 23.15
C VAL A 67 -1.70 0.06 23.51
N THR A 68 -0.52 -0.03 24.10
CA THR A 68 0.38 1.10 24.36
C THR A 68 1.41 1.18 23.24
N SER A 69 1.82 2.39 22.87
CA SER A 69 2.76 2.62 21.77
C SER A 69 3.89 3.55 22.21
N SER A 70 5.09 3.22 21.79
CA SER A 70 6.29 4.05 21.90
C SER A 70 7.07 3.98 20.59
N THR A 71 8.13 4.76 20.43
CA THR A 71 8.91 4.83 19.19
C THR A 71 9.40 3.43 18.77
N GLY A 72 8.84 2.89 17.69
CA GLY A 72 9.22 1.58 17.15
C GLY A 72 8.73 0.36 17.94
N MET A 73 7.87 0.52 18.95
CA MET A 73 7.32 -0.59 19.75
C MET A 73 5.84 -0.38 20.07
N HIS A 74 5.05 -1.43 19.84
CA HIS A 74 3.66 -1.55 20.27
C HIS A 74 3.52 -2.71 21.26
N GLU A 75 2.79 -2.51 22.35
CA GLU A 75 2.66 -3.47 23.44
C GLU A 75 1.20 -3.61 23.87
N THR A 76 0.81 -4.83 24.22
CA THR A 76 -0.46 -5.13 24.90
C THR A 76 -0.25 -6.29 25.88
N THR A 77 -1.27 -6.63 26.65
CA THR A 77 -1.27 -7.81 27.51
C THR A 77 -2.47 -8.71 27.22
N MET A 78 -2.26 -10.02 27.34
CA MET A 78 -3.30 -11.04 27.38
C MET A 78 -3.12 -11.84 28.67
N GLY A 79 -4.03 -11.65 29.62
CA GLY A 79 -3.83 -12.17 30.98
C GLY A 79 -2.55 -11.61 31.61
N ASN A 80 -1.62 -12.48 31.99
CA ASN A 80 -0.32 -12.13 32.58
C ASN A 80 0.84 -12.14 31.57
N VAL A 81 0.55 -12.22 30.26
CA VAL A 81 1.56 -12.28 29.20
C VAL A 81 1.59 -10.95 28.46
N THR A 82 2.78 -10.36 28.38
CA THR A 82 3.06 -9.17 27.57
C THR A 82 3.32 -9.57 26.13
N ILE A 83 2.61 -8.95 25.18
CA ILE A 83 2.75 -9.17 23.75
C ILE A 83 3.28 -7.88 23.14
N GLN A 84 4.43 -7.96 22.47
CA GLN A 84 5.10 -6.79 21.89
C GLN A 84 5.35 -7.00 20.39
N VAL A 85 5.16 -5.95 19.61
CA VAL A 85 5.62 -5.85 18.22
C VAL A 85 6.66 -4.73 18.17
N ILE A 86 7.88 -5.06 17.79
CA ILE A 86 9.05 -4.18 17.93
C ILE A 86 9.79 -4.11 16.60
N THR A 87 10.16 -2.92 16.15
CA THR A 87 11.12 -2.76 15.05
C THR A 87 12.52 -3.09 15.55
N GLY A 88 13.19 -4.05 14.92
CA GLY A 88 14.52 -4.46 15.37
C GLY A 88 15.12 -5.61 14.56
N ASP A 89 16.34 -5.97 14.96
CA ASP A 89 17.09 -7.11 14.44
C ASP A 89 16.97 -8.27 15.43
N ILE A 90 16.37 -9.38 14.98
CA ILE A 90 16.15 -10.56 15.81
C ILE A 90 17.43 -11.17 16.37
N THR A 91 18.58 -10.94 15.73
CA THR A 91 19.89 -11.42 16.22
C THR A 91 20.36 -10.67 17.47
N LYS A 92 19.72 -9.55 17.83
CA LYS A 92 20.04 -8.73 19.00
C LYS A 92 19.11 -9.00 20.18
N GLU A 93 18.09 -9.83 20.01
CA GLU A 93 17.12 -10.16 21.05
C GLU A 93 17.74 -10.95 22.21
N THR A 94 17.16 -10.74 23.39
CA THR A 94 17.63 -11.32 24.66
C THR A 94 16.56 -12.17 25.35
N THR A 95 15.53 -12.58 24.61
CA THR A 95 14.49 -13.49 25.11
C THR A 95 15.08 -14.89 25.32
N ASP A 96 14.38 -15.75 26.06
CA ASP A 96 14.86 -17.12 26.30
C ASP A 96 15.04 -17.89 24.98
N VAL A 97 14.10 -17.70 24.05
CA VAL A 97 14.09 -18.35 22.74
C VAL A 97 13.94 -17.32 21.64
N ILE A 98 14.80 -17.37 20.61
CA ILE A 98 14.50 -16.72 19.33
C ILE A 98 14.09 -17.77 18.30
N VAL A 99 13.20 -17.38 17.40
CA VAL A 99 12.70 -18.28 16.36
C VAL A 99 13.40 -18.01 15.04
N ASN A 100 13.96 -19.06 14.45
CA ASN A 100 14.51 -19.03 13.10
C ASN A 100 13.53 -19.67 12.10
N SER A 101 13.24 -18.95 11.01
CA SER A 101 12.47 -19.48 9.88
C SER A 101 13.42 -19.95 8.77
N SER A 102 13.54 -21.28 8.61
CA SER A 102 14.49 -21.96 7.72
C SER A 102 13.78 -22.85 6.69
N ASP A 103 14.55 -23.57 5.88
CA ASP A 103 14.12 -24.71 5.08
C ASP A 103 13.97 -26.00 5.90
N GLU A 104 13.55 -27.09 5.26
CA GLU A 104 13.38 -28.42 5.87
C GLU A 104 14.69 -29.03 6.41
N LYS A 105 15.84 -28.50 5.97
CA LYS A 105 17.17 -28.91 6.43
C LYS A 105 17.71 -28.03 7.55
N PHE A 106 16.94 -27.03 8.01
CA PHE A 106 17.31 -26.07 9.05
C PHE A 106 18.65 -25.33 8.84
N THR A 107 19.13 -25.26 7.59
CA THR A 107 20.45 -24.71 7.23
C THR A 107 20.34 -23.61 6.17
N LEU A 108 19.15 -23.03 6.00
CA LEU A 108 18.87 -22.02 4.99
C LEU A 108 19.78 -20.80 5.16
N LYS A 109 20.63 -20.55 4.16
CA LYS A 109 21.55 -19.40 4.08
C LYS A 109 20.91 -18.20 3.36
N SER A 110 19.64 -17.93 3.63
CA SER A 110 18.93 -16.77 3.10
C SER A 110 18.05 -16.09 4.17
N GLY A 111 17.74 -14.81 3.96
CA GLY A 111 16.83 -14.02 4.80
C GLY A 111 17.19 -14.05 6.29
N VAL A 112 16.15 -14.19 7.14
CA VAL A 112 16.30 -14.23 8.59
C VAL A 112 17.16 -15.40 9.06
N SER A 113 17.11 -16.55 8.39
CA SER A 113 17.92 -17.71 8.74
C SER A 113 19.39 -17.49 8.49
N LYS A 114 19.76 -16.82 7.39
CA LYS A 114 21.16 -16.40 7.19
C LYS A 114 21.64 -15.52 8.35
N ALA A 115 20.87 -14.48 8.69
CA ALA A 115 21.23 -13.54 9.74
C ALA A 115 21.42 -14.23 11.10
N ILE A 116 20.50 -15.13 11.46
CA ILE A 116 20.58 -15.90 12.71
C ILE A 116 21.77 -16.86 12.72
N LEU A 117 21.96 -17.65 11.64
CA LEU A 117 23.06 -18.63 11.58
C LEU A 117 24.44 -17.94 11.56
N ASP A 118 24.59 -16.86 10.79
CA ASP A 118 25.83 -16.09 10.74
C ASP A 118 26.15 -15.48 12.12
N ALA A 119 25.13 -14.99 12.83
CA ALA A 119 25.30 -14.39 14.15
C ALA A 119 25.49 -15.44 15.27
N ALA A 120 24.89 -16.63 15.15
CA ALA A 120 25.04 -17.73 16.10
C ALA A 120 26.38 -18.46 15.97
N GLY A 121 26.91 -18.54 14.74
CA GLY A 121 28.18 -19.18 14.42
C GLY A 121 28.06 -20.67 14.05
N GLN A 122 29.17 -21.23 13.56
CA GLN A 122 29.24 -22.55 12.93
C GLN A 122 28.78 -23.71 13.84
N ALA A 123 28.95 -23.59 15.16
CA ALA A 123 28.53 -24.63 16.11
C ALA A 123 27.02 -24.90 16.04
N VAL A 124 26.21 -23.84 15.88
CA VAL A 124 24.75 -23.98 15.75
C VAL A 124 24.38 -24.63 14.42
N GLU A 125 25.11 -24.35 13.33
CA GLU A 125 24.86 -25.00 12.04
C GLU A 125 25.10 -26.51 12.08
N GLN A 126 26.15 -26.94 12.78
CA GLN A 126 26.44 -28.36 12.98
C GLN A 126 25.34 -29.02 13.84
N GLU A 127 24.86 -28.34 14.88
CA GLU A 127 23.72 -28.80 15.68
C GLU A 127 22.45 -28.89 14.83
N CYS A 128 22.18 -27.93 13.95
CA CYS A 128 21.06 -27.98 13.01
C CYS A 128 21.13 -29.18 12.08
N GLN A 129 22.30 -29.48 11.52
CA GLN A 129 22.50 -30.66 10.66
C GLN A 129 22.26 -31.96 11.43
N THR A 130 22.78 -32.04 12.67
CA THR A 130 22.64 -33.22 13.53
C THR A 130 21.18 -33.45 13.93
N CYS A 131 20.50 -32.41 14.42
CA CYS A 131 19.10 -32.47 14.82
C CYS A 131 18.15 -32.64 13.63
N GLY A 132 18.45 -32.00 12.50
CA GLY A 132 17.65 -32.08 11.27
C GLY A 132 17.73 -33.46 10.59
N ALA A 133 18.80 -34.22 10.81
CA ALA A 133 18.93 -35.60 10.34
C ALA A 133 18.08 -36.60 11.16
N GLN A 134 17.63 -36.22 12.36
CA GLN A 134 16.74 -37.03 13.18
C GLN A 134 15.27 -36.79 12.83
N PRO A 135 14.37 -37.77 13.00
CA PRO A 135 12.93 -37.57 12.83
C PRO A 135 12.44 -36.41 13.71
N ASN A 136 11.81 -35.43 13.07
CA ASN A 136 11.32 -34.21 13.73
C ASN A 136 9.99 -33.78 13.11
N SER A 137 9.23 -32.95 13.83
CA SER A 137 7.91 -32.47 13.41
C SER A 137 7.97 -31.18 12.56
N GLY A 138 9.08 -30.93 11.86
CA GLY A 138 9.35 -29.66 11.16
C GLY A 138 9.91 -28.55 12.05
N MET A 139 10.39 -28.89 13.25
CA MET A 139 11.04 -27.97 14.18
C MET A 139 12.14 -28.66 14.99
N ILE A 140 13.22 -27.93 15.26
CA ILE A 140 14.33 -28.37 16.11
C ILE A 140 14.76 -27.24 17.05
N LEU A 141 15.31 -27.60 18.22
CA LEU A 141 15.82 -26.65 19.20
C LEU A 141 17.33 -26.84 19.35
N THR A 142 18.10 -25.77 19.22
CA THR A 142 19.57 -25.76 19.31
C THR A 142 20.05 -24.79 20.39
N GLN A 143 21.33 -24.86 20.75
CA GLN A 143 22.00 -23.86 21.57
C GLN A 143 22.04 -22.50 20.87
N SER A 144 22.25 -21.43 21.64
CA SER A 144 22.29 -20.05 21.10
C SER A 144 23.58 -19.69 20.37
N GLY A 145 24.65 -20.46 20.53
CA GLY A 145 25.97 -20.11 20.01
C GLY A 145 26.41 -18.76 20.56
N ASN A 146 26.71 -17.81 19.66
CA ASN A 146 27.13 -16.45 20.02
C ASN A 146 25.95 -15.47 20.26
N LEU A 147 24.70 -15.93 20.18
CA LEU A 147 23.52 -15.09 20.43
C LEU A 147 23.22 -14.95 21.93
N LYS A 148 22.52 -13.86 22.29
CA LYS A 148 22.19 -13.54 23.69
C LYS A 148 20.99 -14.30 24.27
N CYS A 149 20.25 -15.03 23.43
CA CYS A 149 19.16 -15.89 23.88
C CYS A 149 19.70 -17.17 24.53
N LYS A 150 18.82 -17.97 25.16
CA LYS A 150 19.21 -19.27 25.74
C LYS A 150 19.22 -20.38 24.69
N LYS A 151 18.25 -20.36 23.77
CA LYS A 151 18.04 -21.36 22.72
C LYS A 151 17.58 -20.71 21.42
N ILE A 152 17.78 -21.41 20.31
CA ILE A 152 17.20 -21.04 19.00
C ILE A 152 16.22 -22.15 18.60
N LEU A 153 14.98 -21.76 18.32
CA LEU A 153 13.97 -22.68 17.79
C LEU A 153 13.91 -22.51 16.27
N HIS A 154 14.40 -23.50 15.54
CA HIS A 154 14.37 -23.51 14.09
C HIS A 154 13.08 -24.18 13.62
N LEU A 155 12.35 -23.53 12.73
CA LEU A 155 11.14 -24.06 12.11
C LEU A 155 11.21 -23.95 10.60
N THR A 156 10.52 -24.85 9.90
CA THR A 156 10.35 -24.75 8.46
C THR A 156 9.42 -23.59 8.13
N GLY A 157 9.94 -22.60 7.40
CA GLY A 157 9.21 -21.41 6.96
C GLY A 157 7.98 -21.76 6.13
N GLN A 158 6.93 -20.93 6.26
CA GLN A 158 5.65 -21.13 5.59
C GLN A 158 5.24 -19.86 4.84
N THR A 159 4.60 -20.03 3.68
CA THR A 159 4.12 -18.93 2.82
C THR A 159 2.59 -18.89 2.73
N ASP A 160 1.91 -19.73 3.52
CA ASP A 160 0.46 -19.75 3.64
C ASP A 160 0.07 -19.31 5.06
N PRO A 161 -0.78 -18.28 5.25
CA PRO A 161 -1.14 -17.77 6.58
C PRO A 161 -1.68 -18.82 7.54
N VAL A 162 -2.45 -19.81 7.06
CA VAL A 162 -2.98 -20.89 7.91
C VAL A 162 -1.84 -21.78 8.42
N LYS A 163 -0.88 -22.09 7.54
CA LYS A 163 0.33 -22.83 7.95
C LYS A 163 1.23 -21.99 8.87
N VAL A 164 1.33 -20.68 8.67
CA VAL A 164 2.06 -19.75 9.58
C VAL A 164 1.44 -19.78 10.97
N GLN A 165 0.12 -19.65 11.09
CA GLN A 165 -0.59 -19.76 12.37
C GLN A 165 -0.29 -21.09 13.07
N LYS A 166 -0.34 -22.21 12.31
CA LYS A 166 -0.01 -23.54 12.85
C LYS A 166 1.41 -23.62 13.39
N VAL A 167 2.42 -23.21 12.63
CA VAL A 167 3.83 -23.32 13.09
C VAL A 167 4.14 -22.40 14.27
N VAL A 168 3.51 -21.22 14.35
CA VAL A 168 3.64 -20.32 15.51
C VAL A 168 2.98 -20.94 16.74
N LYS A 169 1.80 -21.56 16.58
CA LYS A 169 1.12 -22.30 17.66
C LYS A 169 1.99 -23.44 18.19
N ASP A 170 2.56 -24.25 17.30
CA ASP A 170 3.40 -25.37 17.69
C ASP A 170 4.69 -24.88 18.39
N ALA A 171 5.28 -23.77 17.93
CA ALA A 171 6.45 -23.15 18.54
C ALA A 171 6.18 -22.60 19.95
N LEU A 172 5.09 -21.86 20.14
CA LEU A 172 4.65 -21.37 21.46
C LEU A 172 4.33 -22.53 22.40
N GLY A 173 3.69 -23.59 21.90
CA GLY A 173 3.43 -24.81 22.65
C GLY A 173 4.70 -25.52 23.11
N MET A 174 5.74 -25.56 22.27
CA MET A 174 7.06 -26.07 22.67
C MET A 174 7.70 -25.20 23.75
N CYS A 175 7.61 -23.87 23.62
CA CYS A 175 8.16 -22.95 24.60
C CYS A 175 7.52 -23.11 25.98
N ALA A 176 6.19 -23.24 26.01
CA ALA A 176 5.43 -23.49 27.24
C ALA A 176 5.79 -24.86 27.86
N LYS A 177 5.88 -25.93 27.06
CA LYS A 177 6.26 -27.27 27.54
C LYS A 177 7.66 -27.32 28.15
N GLN A 178 8.59 -26.54 27.62
CA GLN A 178 9.96 -26.45 28.12
C GLN A 178 10.17 -25.38 29.21
N SER A 179 9.08 -24.82 29.74
CA SER A 179 9.11 -23.83 30.82
C SER A 179 9.88 -22.54 30.50
N PHE A 180 9.97 -22.15 29.21
CA PHE A 180 10.54 -20.85 28.84
C PHE A 180 9.58 -19.72 29.21
N THR A 181 10.13 -18.55 29.52
CA THR A 181 9.38 -17.36 29.97
C THR A 181 9.26 -16.29 28.89
N SER A 182 10.12 -16.30 27.87
CA SER A 182 10.04 -15.32 26.78
C SER A 182 10.48 -15.88 25.42
N VAL A 183 9.83 -15.43 24.35
CA VAL A 183 10.16 -15.83 22.98
C VAL A 183 10.05 -14.67 21.99
N SER A 184 10.99 -14.57 21.05
CA SER A 184 10.99 -13.59 19.95
C SER A 184 10.83 -14.27 18.59
N PHE A 185 9.80 -13.88 17.84
CA PHE A 185 9.52 -14.34 16.49
C PHE A 185 9.90 -13.28 15.45
N PRO A 186 10.39 -13.66 14.26
CA PRO A 186 10.42 -12.76 13.11
C PRO A 186 9.04 -12.71 12.46
N ALA A 187 8.81 -11.78 11.53
CA ALA A 187 7.62 -11.78 10.67
C ALA A 187 7.68 -12.93 9.63
N ILE A 188 7.32 -14.16 10.05
CA ILE A 188 7.47 -15.40 9.26
C ILE A 188 6.71 -15.30 7.93
N GLY A 189 7.40 -15.56 6.81
CA GLY A 189 6.81 -15.59 5.47
C GLY A 189 6.75 -14.25 4.73
N THR A 190 7.03 -13.13 5.39
CA THR A 190 6.96 -11.77 4.79
C THR A 190 8.14 -11.39 3.89
N GLY A 191 9.28 -12.08 4.03
CA GLY A 191 10.48 -11.85 3.21
C GLY A 191 10.39 -12.57 1.85
N GLN A 192 11.26 -13.56 1.63
CA GLN A 192 11.26 -14.36 0.40
C GLN A 192 9.93 -15.10 0.12
N GLY A 193 9.10 -15.30 1.14
CA GLY A 193 7.77 -15.89 0.99
C GLY A 193 6.73 -14.96 0.35
N ASN A 194 7.01 -13.65 0.26
CA ASN A 194 6.18 -12.62 -0.36
C ASN A 194 4.71 -12.60 0.12
N VAL A 195 4.46 -13.01 1.37
CA VAL A 195 3.13 -12.94 1.99
C VAL A 195 2.89 -11.53 2.52
N GLN A 196 1.69 -10.99 2.29
CA GLN A 196 1.30 -9.68 2.80
C GLN A 196 1.42 -9.61 4.34
N ALA A 197 2.12 -8.60 4.85
CA ALA A 197 2.43 -8.46 6.27
C ALA A 197 1.19 -8.44 7.17
N GLY A 198 0.07 -7.83 6.74
CA GLY A 198 -1.19 -7.87 7.48
C GLY A 198 -1.74 -9.29 7.70
N LYS A 199 -1.70 -10.15 6.66
CA LYS A 199 -2.16 -11.54 6.78
C LYS A 199 -1.27 -12.37 7.70
N VAL A 200 0.04 -12.10 7.67
CA VAL A 200 1.00 -12.74 8.59
C VAL A 200 0.78 -12.24 10.02
N ALA A 201 0.54 -10.94 10.21
CA ALA A 201 0.24 -10.36 11.51
C ALA A 201 -0.99 -11.00 12.16
N ASP A 202 -2.09 -11.13 11.40
CA ASP A 202 -3.30 -11.80 11.87
C ASP A 202 -3.02 -13.25 12.25
N ALA A 203 -2.37 -14.02 11.37
CA ALA A 203 -2.04 -15.41 11.63
C ALA A 203 -1.16 -15.60 12.88
N MET A 204 -0.14 -14.76 13.07
CA MET A 204 0.77 -14.84 14.21
C MET A 204 0.06 -14.46 15.52
N LEU A 205 -0.74 -13.39 15.52
CA LEU A 205 -1.45 -12.93 16.72
C LEU A 205 -2.62 -13.85 17.09
N ASP A 206 -3.31 -14.45 16.12
CA ASP A 206 -4.32 -15.47 16.37
C ASP A 206 -3.72 -16.73 16.99
N ALA A 207 -2.54 -17.15 16.54
CA ALA A 207 -1.81 -18.26 17.18
C ALA A 207 -1.44 -17.94 18.64
N VAL A 208 -1.03 -16.70 18.94
CA VAL A 208 -0.76 -16.24 20.32
C VAL A 208 -2.04 -16.31 21.15
N ILE A 209 -3.15 -15.78 20.66
CA ILE A 209 -4.45 -15.83 21.35
C ILE A 209 -4.87 -17.27 21.64
N ASP A 210 -4.79 -18.15 20.64
CA ASP A 210 -5.18 -19.55 20.76
C ASP A 210 -4.37 -20.28 21.84
N VAL A 211 -3.04 -20.12 21.82
CA VAL A 211 -2.16 -20.80 22.78
C VAL A 211 -2.35 -20.28 24.19
N LEU A 212 -2.43 -18.96 24.36
CA LEU A 212 -2.59 -18.34 25.68
C LEU A 212 -3.99 -18.62 26.28
N SER A 213 -5.03 -18.70 25.44
CA SER A 213 -6.37 -19.10 25.88
C SER A 213 -6.42 -20.57 26.32
N GLN A 214 -5.69 -21.45 25.63
CA GLN A 214 -5.66 -22.89 25.91
C GLN A 214 -4.71 -23.27 27.06
N ASN A 215 -3.78 -22.38 27.43
CA ASN A 215 -2.75 -22.65 28.44
C ASN A 215 -2.63 -21.49 29.46
N PRO A 216 -3.68 -21.21 30.27
CA PRO A 216 -3.68 -20.08 31.21
C PRO A 216 -2.62 -20.19 32.33
N SER A 217 -2.06 -21.37 32.56
CA SER A 217 -0.96 -21.64 33.51
C SER A 217 0.43 -21.64 32.87
N SER A 218 0.56 -21.15 31.63
CA SER A 218 1.85 -21.11 30.91
C SER A 218 2.92 -20.30 31.66
N THR A 219 4.18 -20.76 31.55
CA THR A 219 5.37 -20.05 32.04
C THR A 219 5.71 -18.81 31.21
N LEU A 220 5.19 -18.72 29.98
CA LEU A 220 5.42 -17.59 29.09
C LEU A 220 4.88 -16.30 29.72
N LYS A 221 5.75 -15.29 29.81
CA LYS A 221 5.46 -13.92 30.27
C LYS A 221 5.62 -12.89 29.16
N THR A 222 6.41 -13.19 28.12
CA THR A 222 6.65 -12.25 27.03
C THR A 222 6.70 -12.93 25.68
N VAL A 223 5.90 -12.45 24.72
CA VAL A 223 5.99 -12.83 23.31
C VAL A 223 6.32 -11.58 22.51
N ARG A 224 7.42 -11.61 21.75
CA ARG A 224 7.82 -10.51 20.87
C ARG A 224 7.73 -10.90 19.41
N ILE A 225 7.26 -9.99 18.58
CA ILE A 225 7.36 -10.08 17.13
C ILE A 225 8.30 -8.98 16.65
N ILE A 226 9.43 -9.39 16.08
CA ILE A 226 10.52 -8.52 15.66
C ILE A 226 10.38 -8.22 14.17
N ILE A 227 10.18 -6.95 13.88
CA ILE A 227 9.92 -6.41 12.56
C ILE A 227 11.20 -5.75 12.03
N PHE A 228 11.88 -6.43 11.11
CA PHE A 228 13.12 -5.89 10.54
C PHE A 228 12.87 -4.72 9.57
N GLN A 229 11.79 -4.78 8.79
CA GLN A 229 11.41 -3.72 7.85
C GLN A 229 10.33 -2.84 8.47
N GLN A 230 10.69 -1.62 8.85
CA GLN A 230 9.85 -0.70 9.64
C GLN A 230 8.45 -0.45 9.04
N GLN A 231 8.31 -0.47 7.72
CA GLN A 231 7.02 -0.30 7.03
C GLN A 231 5.99 -1.39 7.40
N MET A 232 6.41 -2.60 7.77
CA MET A 232 5.52 -3.69 8.18
C MET A 232 4.99 -3.50 9.61
N LEU A 233 5.61 -2.62 10.42
CA LEU A 233 5.21 -2.39 11.81
C LEU A 233 3.75 -1.94 11.90
N LYS A 234 3.29 -1.13 10.92
CA LYS A 234 1.91 -0.63 10.82
C LYS A 234 0.90 -1.77 10.71
N ASP A 235 1.22 -2.82 9.95
CA ASP A 235 0.31 -3.96 9.74
C ASP A 235 0.14 -4.80 11.00
N PHE A 236 1.24 -5.08 11.71
CA PHE A 236 1.22 -5.79 12.98
C PHE A 236 0.55 -4.97 14.09
N TYR A 237 0.79 -3.66 14.12
CA TYR A 237 0.09 -2.75 15.03
C TYR A 237 -1.43 -2.75 14.77
N ASN A 238 -1.86 -2.61 13.51
CA ASN A 238 -3.28 -2.64 13.16
C ASN A 238 -3.94 -3.94 13.62
N SER A 239 -3.28 -5.09 13.43
CA SER A 239 -3.78 -6.39 13.86
C SER A 239 -3.90 -6.49 15.40
N MET A 240 -2.96 -5.90 16.16
CA MET A 240 -3.10 -5.75 17.62
C MET A 240 -4.30 -4.88 18.01
N GLN A 241 -4.50 -3.73 17.36
CA GLN A 241 -5.60 -2.81 17.67
C GLN A 241 -6.98 -3.42 17.39
N GLN A 242 -7.10 -4.23 16.33
CA GLN A 242 -8.35 -4.95 16.03
C GLN A 242 -8.76 -5.92 17.15
N ARG A 243 -7.80 -6.41 17.93
CA ARG A 243 -8.01 -7.33 19.05
C ARG A 243 -8.21 -6.61 20.40
N GLU A 244 -8.07 -5.28 20.42
CA GLU A 244 -8.32 -4.39 21.58
C GLU A 244 -9.80 -3.92 21.68
N ALA A 245 -10.42 -3.56 20.56
CA ALA A 245 -11.77 -2.99 20.51
C ALA A 245 -12.83 -4.06 20.23
N GLY A 246 -13.81 -4.21 21.14
CA GLY A 246 -14.99 -5.03 20.89
C GLY A 246 -16.14 -4.18 20.34
N GLU A 247 -16.66 -4.55 19.16
CA GLU A 247 -18.10 -4.61 18.89
C GLU A 247 -18.43 -5.35 17.59
N GLN A 248 -19.37 -6.29 17.70
CA GLN A 248 -20.34 -6.75 16.70
C GLN A 248 -19.91 -6.79 15.22
N GLN A 249 -19.32 -7.90 14.80
CA GLN A 249 -19.70 -8.50 13.52
C GLN A 249 -20.69 -9.63 13.81
N GLU A 250 -21.94 -9.45 13.39
CA GLU A 250 -22.83 -10.57 13.14
C GLU A 250 -22.09 -11.63 12.32
N LYS A 251 -22.21 -12.89 12.73
CA LYS A 251 -21.87 -14.03 11.89
C LYS A 251 -22.72 -13.96 10.62
N ALA A 252 -22.20 -13.36 9.56
CA ALA A 252 -22.62 -13.67 8.21
C ALA A 252 -21.97 -14.99 7.83
N THR A 253 -22.65 -16.08 8.19
CA THR A 253 -22.62 -17.32 7.41
C THR A 253 -22.73 -16.95 5.94
N VAL A 254 -21.83 -17.47 5.11
CA VAL A 254 -21.86 -17.32 3.65
C VAL A 254 -23.22 -17.75 3.13
N PRO A 255 -23.88 -16.91 2.29
CA PRO A 255 -24.48 -17.46 1.09
C PRO A 255 -23.93 -16.72 -0.13
N SER A 256 -23.53 -17.53 -1.09
CA SER A 256 -23.46 -17.16 -2.51
C SER A 256 -24.53 -16.14 -2.91
N SER A 257 -24.14 -14.94 -3.36
CA SER A 257 -24.84 -14.23 -4.43
C SER A 257 -24.17 -12.91 -4.82
N ILE A 258 -23.76 -12.88 -6.08
CA ILE A 258 -23.53 -11.70 -6.88
C ILE A 258 -24.89 -10.99 -7.05
N GLY A 259 -24.98 -9.71 -6.69
CA GLY A 259 -26.05 -8.83 -7.16
C GLY A 259 -26.61 -7.85 -6.13
N GLN A 260 -26.64 -6.56 -6.54
CA GLN A 260 -27.35 -5.43 -5.93
C GLN A 260 -26.62 -4.80 -4.71
N ARG A 261 -26.09 -3.57 -4.77
CA ARG A 261 -26.76 -2.32 -5.17
C ARG A 261 -25.80 -1.32 -5.82
N LEU A 262 -25.90 -1.22 -7.15
CA LEU A 262 -25.71 0.00 -7.93
C LEU A 262 -27.10 0.65 -8.05
N LYS A 263 -27.42 1.64 -7.23
CA LYS A 263 -28.54 2.57 -7.45
C LYS A 263 -28.26 3.92 -6.79
N SER A 264 -27.42 4.71 -7.44
CA SER A 264 -27.57 6.16 -7.55
C SER A 264 -26.58 6.65 -8.61
N LEU A 265 -26.91 6.34 -9.87
CA LEU A 265 -26.24 6.84 -11.04
C LEU A 265 -27.34 7.30 -12.00
N PHE A 266 -27.20 8.54 -12.48
CA PHE A 266 -27.88 9.11 -13.65
C PHE A 266 -29.40 9.35 -13.55
N LEU A 267 -29.75 10.59 -13.24
CA LEU A 267 -30.89 11.27 -13.86
C LEU A 267 -30.30 12.37 -14.75
N SER A 268 -30.33 12.12 -16.06
CA SER A 268 -30.12 13.11 -17.11
C SER A 268 -31.48 13.71 -17.44
N GLN A 269 -31.68 15.01 -17.19
CA GLN A 269 -32.60 15.84 -17.95
C GLN A 269 -32.00 17.23 -18.13
N ASN A 270 -32.00 17.69 -19.39
CA ASN A 270 -31.61 19.01 -19.84
C ASN A 270 -32.49 20.09 -19.22
N GLU A 271 -31.87 21.10 -18.60
CA GLU A 271 -32.34 22.49 -18.65
C GLU A 271 -31.12 23.41 -18.70
N GLU A 272 -31.07 24.23 -19.75
CA GLU A 272 -30.15 25.36 -19.89
C GLU A 272 -30.41 26.38 -18.76
N LYS A 273 -29.38 26.65 -17.94
CA LYS A 273 -29.07 27.99 -17.41
C LYS A 273 -27.77 27.94 -16.60
N GLN A 274 -26.82 28.75 -17.05
CA GLN A 274 -25.56 29.17 -16.41
C GLN A 274 -25.49 28.92 -14.89
N LYS A 275 -24.58 28.06 -14.45
CA LYS A 275 -24.10 28.01 -13.06
C LYS A 275 -22.60 27.81 -13.01
N LYS A 276 -21.99 28.65 -12.18
CA LYS A 276 -20.56 28.86 -11.93
C LYS A 276 -19.80 27.56 -11.65
N GLU A 277 -18.54 27.55 -12.09
CA GLU A 277 -17.50 26.60 -11.67
C GLU A 277 -17.43 26.55 -10.14
N ASP A 278 -17.91 25.45 -9.55
CA ASP A 278 -17.69 25.14 -8.14
C ASP A 278 -16.30 24.52 -8.00
N ASP A 279 -15.37 25.32 -7.48
CA ASP A 279 -13.98 24.98 -7.19
C ASP A 279 -13.86 23.67 -6.37
N ILE A 280 -13.02 22.72 -6.82
CA ILE A 280 -12.72 21.46 -6.12
C ILE A 280 -11.72 21.79 -5.01
N SER A 281 -12.18 22.39 -3.92
CA SER A 281 -11.31 22.76 -2.80
C SER A 281 -11.63 21.98 -1.53
N ILE A 282 -10.59 21.39 -0.93
CA ILE A 282 -10.64 20.91 0.45
C ILE A 282 -10.58 22.17 1.32
N VAL A 283 -11.73 22.59 1.82
CA VAL A 283 -11.85 23.81 2.62
C VAL A 283 -11.33 23.51 4.04
N PRO A 284 -10.29 24.20 4.52
CA PRO A 284 -9.77 23.98 5.87
C PRO A 284 -10.84 24.30 6.92
N VAL A 285 -11.16 23.34 7.79
CA VAL A 285 -12.03 23.60 8.93
C VAL A 285 -11.20 24.25 10.04
N LYS A 286 -11.52 25.49 10.41
CA LYS A 286 -10.93 26.13 11.60
C LYS A 286 -11.66 25.61 12.85
N PRO A 287 -10.95 25.07 13.85
CA PRO A 287 -11.57 24.65 15.10
C PRO A 287 -12.05 25.86 15.91
N ASP A 288 -13.13 25.68 16.68
CA ASP A 288 -13.61 26.70 17.61
C ASP A 288 -12.56 26.94 18.71
N PRO A 289 -12.24 28.21 19.06
CA PRO A 289 -11.20 28.50 20.02
C PRO A 289 -11.62 28.10 21.44
N ALA A 290 -10.77 27.34 22.13
CA ALA A 290 -10.90 27.11 23.56
C ALA A 290 -10.33 28.32 24.34
N CYS A 291 -11.19 28.99 25.12
CA CYS A 291 -10.81 30.15 25.92
C CYS A 291 -10.47 29.76 27.37
N PHE A 292 -9.24 30.02 27.79
CA PHE A 292 -8.80 29.80 29.17
C PHE A 292 -8.72 31.13 29.93
N HIS A 293 -9.34 31.18 31.12
CA HIS A 293 -9.15 32.27 32.08
C HIS A 293 -8.22 31.77 33.18
N ILE A 294 -7.04 32.40 33.31
CA ILE A 294 -5.99 31.97 34.22
C ILE A 294 -5.86 33.00 35.34
N CYS A 295 -6.02 32.56 36.59
CA CYS A 295 -5.88 33.39 37.78
C CYS A 295 -4.72 32.87 38.65
N GLY A 296 -3.96 33.78 39.26
CA GLY A 296 -2.85 33.42 40.13
C GLY A 296 -2.45 34.57 41.04
N GLY A 297 -1.76 34.26 42.14
CA GLY A 297 -1.39 35.26 43.16
C GLY A 297 -0.42 36.34 42.69
N THR A 298 0.23 36.16 41.53
CA THR A 298 1.03 37.20 40.85
C THR A 298 0.93 37.03 39.33
N GLN A 299 1.15 38.11 38.57
CA GLN A 299 1.16 38.07 37.10
C GLN A 299 2.24 37.13 36.54
N SER A 300 3.40 37.05 37.20
CA SER A 300 4.47 36.12 36.83
C SER A 300 3.98 34.66 36.87
N LYS A 301 3.23 34.27 37.90
CA LYS A 301 2.63 32.93 38.00
C LYS A 301 1.57 32.69 36.92
N VAL A 302 0.76 33.69 36.59
CA VAL A 302 -0.22 33.63 35.49
C VAL A 302 0.49 33.41 34.14
N ASN A 303 1.56 34.17 33.88
CA ASN A 303 2.33 34.03 32.64
C ASN A 303 3.03 32.67 32.54
N ALA A 304 3.59 32.17 33.65
CA ALA A 304 4.20 30.84 33.71
C ALA A 304 3.17 29.74 33.43
N ALA A 305 1.97 29.82 34.03
CA ALA A 305 0.89 28.89 33.77
C ALA A 305 0.38 28.96 32.31
N LYS A 306 0.24 30.17 31.75
CA LYS A 306 -0.12 30.37 30.34
C LYS A 306 0.91 29.71 29.42
N LYS A 307 2.19 29.99 29.65
CA LYS A 307 3.28 29.40 28.86
C LYS A 307 3.28 27.88 28.95
N TRP A 308 3.13 27.32 30.15
CA TRP A 308 3.07 25.88 30.36
C TRP A 308 1.90 25.23 29.60
N ILE A 309 0.70 25.83 29.63
CA ILE A 309 -0.46 25.33 28.86
C ILE A 309 -0.20 25.41 27.35
N THR A 310 0.37 26.52 26.86
CA THR A 310 0.73 26.65 25.44
C THR A 310 1.76 25.61 25.03
N ASP A 311 2.82 25.42 25.81
CA ASP A 311 3.87 24.44 25.55
C ASP A 311 3.28 23.01 25.54
N LEU A 312 2.34 22.68 26.45
CA LEU A 312 1.61 21.40 26.44
C LEU A 312 0.76 21.20 25.18
N ILE A 313 0.00 22.21 24.75
CA ILE A 313 -0.84 22.13 23.55
C ILE A 313 0.04 21.95 22.30
N SER A 314 1.11 22.74 22.18
CA SER A 314 2.03 22.66 21.05
C SER A 314 2.77 21.31 20.99
N ASN A 315 3.07 20.69 22.14
CA ASN A 315 3.68 19.37 22.19
C ASN A 315 2.73 18.23 21.76
N GLU A 316 1.41 18.42 21.90
CA GLU A 316 0.39 17.43 21.54
C GLU A 316 -0.15 17.60 20.11
N GLN A 317 0.11 18.76 19.49
CA GLN A 317 -0.24 19.04 18.10
C GLN A 317 0.87 18.60 17.14
N THR A 318 0.47 18.09 15.98
CA THR A 318 1.39 17.75 14.90
C THR A 318 0.83 18.20 13.57
N THR A 319 1.74 18.49 12.64
CA THR A 319 1.43 18.78 11.25
C THR A 319 2.19 17.79 10.38
N ILE A 320 1.47 17.02 9.56
CA ILE A 320 2.07 15.99 8.70
C ILE A 320 1.65 16.22 7.25
N PRO A 321 2.61 16.40 6.32
CA PRO A 321 2.31 16.43 4.89
C PRO A 321 2.12 15.01 4.34
N ILE A 322 1.10 14.82 3.50
CA ILE A 322 0.93 13.65 2.63
C ILE A 322 1.30 14.07 1.22
N THR A 323 2.30 13.39 0.67
CA THR A 323 2.77 13.59 -0.69
C THR A 323 2.50 12.33 -1.50
N ASP A 324 1.55 12.42 -2.46
CA ASP A 324 1.15 11.29 -3.28
C ASP A 324 0.55 11.75 -4.60
N ASN A 325 0.86 11.04 -5.69
CA ASN A 325 0.37 11.36 -7.03
C ASN A 325 -1.14 11.28 -7.13
N ALA A 326 -1.72 10.31 -6.43
CA ALA A 326 -3.15 10.08 -6.46
C ALA A 326 -3.97 11.24 -5.86
N ILE A 327 -3.33 12.23 -5.21
CA ILE A 327 -4.00 13.43 -4.71
C ILE A 327 -4.55 14.27 -5.88
N LEU A 328 -3.83 14.32 -7.01
CA LEU A 328 -4.26 15.07 -8.19
C LEU A 328 -5.50 14.48 -8.86
N ASP A 329 -5.77 13.19 -8.61
CA ASP A 329 -6.85 12.42 -9.21
C ASP A 329 -8.03 12.18 -8.26
N LEU A 330 -8.07 12.89 -7.12
CA LEU A 330 -9.18 12.81 -6.17
C LEU A 330 -10.48 13.31 -6.81
N SER A 331 -11.52 12.49 -6.73
CA SER A 331 -12.85 12.89 -7.21
C SER A 331 -13.54 13.85 -6.24
N LYS A 332 -14.62 14.49 -6.68
CA LYS A 332 -15.48 15.31 -5.80
C LYS A 332 -15.98 14.54 -4.57
N ALA A 333 -16.28 13.25 -4.72
CA ALA A 333 -16.69 12.38 -3.62
C ALA A 333 -15.54 12.11 -2.64
N ASP A 334 -14.32 11.95 -3.15
CA ASP A 334 -13.13 11.77 -2.31
C ASP A 334 -12.82 13.04 -1.51
N CYS A 335 -12.87 14.22 -2.15
CA CYS A 335 -12.72 15.51 -1.48
C CYS A 335 -13.80 15.74 -0.40
N GLN A 336 -15.05 15.35 -0.68
CA GLN A 336 -16.13 15.38 0.32
C GLN A 336 -15.86 14.44 1.50
N HIS A 337 -15.32 13.25 1.22
CA HIS A 337 -14.94 12.31 2.27
C HIS A 337 -13.82 12.89 3.14
N ILE A 338 -12.81 13.51 2.53
CA ILE A 338 -11.74 14.21 3.25
C ILE A 338 -12.28 15.35 4.12
N ASN A 339 -13.25 16.13 3.62
CA ASN A 339 -13.93 17.14 4.41
C ASN A 339 -14.74 16.53 5.58
N GLY A 340 -15.28 15.33 5.41
CA GLY A 340 -15.90 14.55 6.48
C GLY A 340 -14.89 14.15 7.56
N ILE A 341 -13.69 13.75 7.16
CA ILE A 341 -12.59 13.39 8.08
C ILE A 341 -12.21 14.60 8.94
N GLN A 342 -12.06 15.79 8.36
CA GLN A 342 -11.76 17.03 9.10
C GLN A 342 -12.73 17.24 10.26
N LYS A 343 -14.04 17.15 9.98
CA LYS A 343 -15.10 17.35 10.98
C LYS A 343 -15.15 16.24 12.03
N LYS A 344 -15.02 14.98 11.59
CA LYS A 344 -15.10 13.80 12.45
C LYS A 344 -13.94 13.73 13.44
N MET A 345 -12.74 14.12 13.01
CA MET A 345 -11.51 13.98 13.79
C MET A 345 -11.03 15.29 14.43
N GLY A 346 -11.68 16.41 14.15
CA GLY A 346 -11.26 17.73 14.66
C GLY A 346 -9.88 18.15 14.16
N VAL A 347 -9.51 17.72 12.96
CA VAL A 347 -8.24 18.06 12.29
C VAL A 347 -8.50 19.06 11.18
N THR A 348 -7.51 19.89 10.90
CA THR A 348 -7.48 20.77 9.74
C THR A 348 -6.70 20.07 8.63
N ILE A 349 -7.32 19.93 7.46
CA ILE A 349 -6.69 19.38 6.27
C ILE A 349 -6.72 20.46 5.20
N GLN A 350 -5.56 20.84 4.69
CA GLN A 350 -5.45 21.78 3.58
C GLN A 350 -4.70 21.13 2.42
N MET A 351 -5.12 21.43 1.20
CA MET A 351 -4.33 21.12 0.02
C MET A 351 -3.32 22.25 -0.20
N GLU A 352 -2.05 21.90 -0.29
CA GLU A 352 -0.97 22.87 -0.53
C GLU A 352 -0.21 22.48 -1.80
N ASN A 353 0.00 23.47 -2.66
CA ASN A 353 0.81 23.37 -3.87
C ASN A 353 2.11 24.17 -3.67
N LYS A 354 3.19 23.48 -3.33
CA LYS A 354 4.54 24.07 -3.21
C LYS A 354 5.49 23.35 -4.14
N ASN A 355 6.34 24.10 -4.85
CA ASN A 355 7.36 23.56 -5.75
C ASN A 355 6.83 22.49 -6.74
N SER A 356 5.65 22.74 -7.33
CA SER A 356 4.99 21.80 -8.26
C SER A 356 4.65 20.42 -7.66
N GLN A 357 4.57 20.31 -6.34
CA GLN A 357 4.14 19.13 -5.62
C GLN A 357 2.88 19.44 -4.82
N THR A 358 1.79 18.76 -5.16
CA THR A 358 0.54 18.83 -4.40
C THR A 358 0.63 17.91 -3.20
N SER A 359 0.41 18.47 -2.01
CA SER A 359 0.38 17.72 -0.76
C SER A 359 -0.87 18.04 0.05
N LEU A 360 -1.34 17.07 0.82
CA LEU A 360 -2.36 17.32 1.84
C LEU A 360 -1.64 17.54 3.18
N ILE A 361 -1.77 18.74 3.73
CA ILE A 361 -1.23 19.07 5.05
C ILE A 361 -2.30 18.78 6.08
N VAL A 362 -2.04 17.82 6.97
CA VAL A 362 -2.94 17.42 8.05
C VAL A 362 -2.41 17.94 9.37
N GLU A 363 -3.15 18.82 10.01
CA GLU A 363 -2.79 19.49 11.27
C GLU A 363 -3.85 19.22 12.35
N GLY A 364 -3.40 18.97 13.57
CA GLY A 364 -4.28 18.76 14.72
C GLY A 364 -3.61 17.97 15.84
N LEU A 365 -4.41 17.39 16.74
CA LEU A 365 -3.88 16.53 17.79
C LEU A 365 -3.25 15.27 17.20
N SER A 366 -2.06 14.89 17.68
CA SER A 366 -1.25 13.82 17.11
C SER A 366 -2.00 12.51 16.88
N ARG A 367 -2.82 12.09 17.86
CA ARG A 367 -3.65 10.87 17.76
C ARG A 367 -4.70 10.93 16.64
N ASP A 368 -5.26 12.11 16.38
CA ASP A 368 -6.37 12.31 15.46
C ASP A 368 -5.84 12.59 14.05
N VAL A 369 -4.68 13.26 13.95
CA VAL A 369 -3.89 13.33 12.70
C VAL A 369 -3.54 11.93 12.21
N ILE A 370 -3.00 11.04 13.05
CA ILE A 370 -2.66 9.67 12.64
C ILE A 370 -3.88 8.90 12.10
N LYS A 371 -5.06 9.08 12.71
CA LYS A 371 -6.30 8.46 12.20
C LYS A 371 -6.71 9.04 10.86
N ALA A 372 -6.67 10.37 10.72
CA ALA A 372 -6.97 11.06 9.47
C ALA A 372 -6.04 10.61 8.34
N LEU A 373 -4.73 10.48 8.62
CA LEU A 373 -3.74 9.96 7.68
C LEU A 373 -4.09 8.56 7.17
N ARG A 374 -4.62 7.67 8.02
CA ARG A 374 -5.05 6.32 7.61
C ARG A 374 -6.25 6.37 6.67
N GLU A 375 -7.28 7.13 7.01
CA GLU A 375 -8.47 7.24 6.15
C GLU A 375 -8.12 7.87 4.80
N ILE A 376 -7.21 8.86 4.77
CA ILE A 376 -6.72 9.46 3.51
C ILE A 376 -5.86 8.47 2.70
N ASP A 377 -4.97 7.71 3.33
CA ASP A 377 -4.17 6.66 2.68
C ASP A 377 -5.07 5.61 1.99
N ASP A 378 -6.18 5.22 2.62
CA ASP A 378 -7.14 4.29 2.03
C ASP A 378 -7.89 4.90 0.82
N ILE A 379 -8.20 6.20 0.86
CA ILE A 379 -8.76 6.92 -0.30
C ILE A 379 -7.74 6.90 -1.44
N LEU A 380 -6.49 7.29 -1.19
CA LEU A 380 -5.44 7.33 -2.21
C LEU A 380 -5.15 5.96 -2.81
N LYS A 381 -5.14 4.89 -2.01
CA LYS A 381 -5.01 3.51 -2.51
C LYS A 381 -6.13 3.11 -3.47
N LYS A 382 -7.37 3.51 -3.18
CA LYS A 382 -8.52 3.26 -4.07
C LYS A 382 -8.37 4.01 -5.38
N VAL A 383 -7.93 5.28 -5.32
CA VAL A 383 -7.64 6.08 -6.52
C VAL A 383 -6.57 5.40 -7.37
N LYS A 384 -5.42 4.99 -6.79
CA LYS A 384 -4.37 4.27 -7.52
C LYS A 384 -4.84 2.97 -8.16
N SER A 385 -5.61 2.18 -7.41
CA SER A 385 -6.13 0.90 -7.92
C SER A 385 -7.09 1.12 -9.09
N LYS A 386 -7.88 2.19 -9.04
CA LYS A 386 -8.75 2.60 -10.13
C LYS A 386 -7.94 3.06 -11.34
N GLN A 387 -6.89 3.86 -11.16
CA GLN A 387 -6.03 4.29 -12.27
C GLN A 387 -5.39 3.10 -13.01
N GLU A 388 -4.87 2.11 -12.26
CA GLU A 388 -4.30 0.91 -12.86
C GLU A 388 -5.36 0.12 -13.66
N LEU A 389 -6.57 0.01 -13.10
CA LEU A 389 -7.67 -0.65 -13.79
C LEU A 389 -8.10 0.13 -15.05
N ASP A 390 -8.22 1.45 -14.98
CA ASP A 390 -8.59 2.31 -16.11
C ASP A 390 -7.55 2.18 -17.24
N LYS A 391 -6.26 2.12 -16.91
CA LYS A 391 -5.16 1.84 -17.85
C LYS A 391 -5.32 0.47 -18.52
N LEU A 392 -5.61 -0.59 -17.75
CA LEU A 392 -5.83 -1.93 -18.31
C LEU A 392 -7.06 -1.97 -19.22
N VAL A 393 -8.14 -1.30 -18.84
CA VAL A 393 -9.37 -1.18 -19.63
C VAL A 393 -9.10 -0.46 -20.95
N GLU A 394 -8.36 0.64 -20.93
CA GLU A 394 -7.95 1.38 -22.12
C GLU A 394 -7.08 0.52 -23.05
N LEU A 395 -6.06 -0.16 -22.51
CA LEU A 395 -5.20 -1.09 -23.25
C LEU A 395 -6.01 -2.19 -23.93
N THR A 396 -6.98 -2.77 -23.24
CA THR A 396 -7.85 -3.80 -23.81
C THR A 396 -8.73 -3.25 -24.93
N GLY A 397 -9.29 -2.05 -24.77
CA GLY A 397 -10.04 -1.36 -25.82
C GLY A 397 -9.22 -1.10 -27.09
N ALA A 398 -7.89 -1.02 -26.99
CA ALA A 398 -6.99 -0.85 -28.13
C ALA A 398 -6.71 -2.15 -28.91
N VAL A 399 -6.90 -3.33 -28.31
CA VAL A 399 -6.59 -4.64 -28.91
C VAL A 399 -7.82 -5.43 -29.34
N ALA A 400 -8.95 -5.24 -28.66
CA ALA A 400 -10.19 -5.97 -28.95
C ALA A 400 -11.42 -5.06 -28.77
N ASP A 401 -12.39 -5.22 -29.66
CA ASP A 401 -13.74 -4.66 -29.51
C ASP A 401 -14.74 -5.81 -29.44
N TRP A 402 -15.21 -6.11 -28.24
CA TRP A 402 -16.36 -6.96 -28.05
C TRP A 402 -17.62 -6.15 -28.35
N GLN A 403 -18.47 -6.71 -29.20
CA GLN A 403 -19.74 -6.10 -29.58
C GLN A 403 -20.89 -7.04 -29.28
N TYR A 404 -22.07 -6.47 -29.04
CA TYR A 404 -23.32 -7.20 -28.91
C TYR A 404 -24.39 -6.71 -29.86
N GLN A 405 -25.37 -7.56 -30.14
CA GLN A 405 -26.52 -7.24 -30.96
C GLN A 405 -27.82 -7.64 -30.26
N LEU A 406 -28.71 -6.66 -30.10
CA LEU A 406 -30.10 -6.89 -29.70
C LEU A 406 -30.93 -7.26 -30.93
N GLN A 407 -31.98 -8.08 -30.77
CA GLN A 407 -32.81 -8.54 -31.88
C GLN A 407 -33.26 -7.38 -32.79
N GLY A 408 -32.88 -7.43 -34.06
CA GLY A 408 -33.23 -6.41 -35.08
C GLY A 408 -32.39 -5.12 -35.05
N GLN A 409 -31.39 -4.99 -34.18
CA GLN A 409 -30.49 -3.82 -34.12
C GLN A 409 -29.14 -4.11 -34.76
N GLN A 410 -28.33 -3.08 -34.99
CA GLN A 410 -26.92 -3.26 -35.38
C GLN A 410 -26.06 -3.68 -34.18
N PHE A 411 -24.87 -4.21 -34.46
CA PHE A 411 -23.87 -4.48 -33.42
C PHE A 411 -23.40 -3.18 -32.77
N GLN A 412 -23.28 -3.19 -31.45
CA GLN A 412 -22.82 -2.07 -30.64
C GLN A 412 -21.70 -2.54 -29.73
N SER A 413 -20.67 -1.72 -29.53
CA SER A 413 -19.58 -2.01 -28.61
C SER A 413 -20.09 -2.11 -27.17
N PHE A 414 -19.54 -3.06 -26.41
CA PHE A 414 -19.70 -3.07 -24.96
C PHE A 414 -19.07 -1.82 -24.34
N ASP A 415 -19.52 -1.45 -23.13
CA ASP A 415 -18.81 -0.46 -22.35
C ASP A 415 -17.36 -0.93 -22.06
N PRO A 416 -16.41 -0.01 -21.87
CA PRO A 416 -14.99 -0.36 -21.74
C PRO A 416 -14.70 -1.43 -20.67
N MET A 417 -15.39 -1.38 -19.53
CA MET A 417 -15.20 -2.33 -18.44
C MET A 417 -15.73 -3.73 -18.79
N THR A 418 -16.87 -3.82 -19.45
CA THR A 418 -17.41 -5.10 -19.93
C THR A 418 -16.54 -5.68 -21.05
N ASN A 419 -16.04 -4.84 -21.96
CA ASN A 419 -15.06 -5.23 -22.97
C ASN A 419 -13.80 -5.84 -22.35
N TYR A 420 -13.24 -5.19 -21.32
CA TYR A 420 -12.10 -5.68 -20.55
C TYR A 420 -12.35 -7.07 -19.94
N LYS A 421 -13.52 -7.26 -19.31
CA LYS A 421 -13.88 -8.54 -18.67
C LYS A 421 -14.03 -9.68 -19.67
N LEU A 422 -14.67 -9.43 -20.81
CA LEU A 422 -14.84 -10.42 -21.87
C LEU A 422 -13.49 -10.86 -22.43
N GLU A 423 -12.59 -9.92 -22.70
CA GLU A 423 -11.24 -10.21 -23.18
C GLU A 423 -10.42 -10.98 -22.13
N GLN A 424 -10.47 -10.57 -20.86
CA GLN A 424 -9.76 -11.28 -19.78
C GLN A 424 -10.24 -12.72 -19.63
N ALA A 425 -11.56 -12.94 -19.68
CA ALA A 425 -12.15 -14.27 -19.59
C ALA A 425 -11.79 -15.15 -20.80
N MET A 426 -11.72 -14.57 -22.01
CA MET A 426 -11.26 -15.26 -23.21
C MET A 426 -9.78 -15.66 -23.09
N GLN A 427 -8.92 -14.75 -22.63
CA GLN A 427 -7.48 -15.03 -22.43
C GLN A 427 -7.22 -16.11 -21.38
N GLN A 428 -8.09 -16.21 -20.37
CA GLN A 428 -8.04 -17.23 -19.33
C GLN A 428 -8.74 -18.54 -19.71
N GLU A 429 -9.25 -18.65 -20.95
CA GLU A 429 -9.98 -19.81 -21.46
C GLU A 429 -11.19 -20.20 -20.59
N LEU A 430 -11.82 -19.19 -19.97
CA LEU A 430 -13.04 -19.43 -19.20
C LEU A 430 -14.20 -19.77 -20.15
N PRO A 431 -15.07 -20.73 -19.78
CA PRO A 431 -16.19 -21.14 -20.63
C PRO A 431 -17.27 -20.06 -20.74
N SER A 432 -17.40 -19.21 -19.71
CA SER A 432 -18.37 -18.13 -19.68
C SER A 432 -17.99 -17.01 -18.71
N VAL A 433 -18.61 -15.84 -18.90
CA VAL A 433 -18.43 -14.68 -18.02
C VAL A 433 -19.74 -13.90 -17.89
N ASN A 434 -19.98 -13.37 -16.68
CA ASN A 434 -21.15 -12.52 -16.43
C ASN A 434 -20.91 -11.09 -16.94
N ILE A 435 -21.86 -10.59 -17.73
CA ILE A 435 -21.84 -9.26 -18.33
C ILE A 435 -23.16 -8.54 -18.08
N LYS A 436 -23.17 -7.21 -18.20
CA LYS A 436 -24.39 -6.40 -18.16
C LYS A 436 -24.62 -5.70 -19.50
N VAL A 437 -25.86 -5.77 -19.97
CA VAL A 437 -26.32 -5.01 -21.14
C VAL A 437 -27.59 -4.28 -20.72
N GLN A 438 -27.59 -2.94 -20.85
CA GLN A 438 -28.74 -2.09 -20.48
C GLN A 438 -29.27 -2.34 -19.05
N GLY A 439 -28.36 -2.69 -18.11
CA GLY A 439 -28.70 -2.96 -16.71
C GLY A 439 -29.20 -4.39 -16.41
N GLN A 440 -29.38 -5.22 -17.44
CA GLN A 440 -29.75 -6.63 -17.31
C GLN A 440 -28.51 -7.54 -17.32
N ASP A 441 -28.50 -8.54 -16.44
CA ASP A 441 -27.41 -9.51 -16.35
C ASP A 441 -27.56 -10.63 -17.40
N TYR A 442 -26.47 -10.91 -18.13
CA TYR A 442 -26.34 -12.01 -19.08
C TYR A 442 -25.09 -12.83 -18.75
N THR A 443 -25.11 -14.12 -19.10
CA THR A 443 -23.93 -14.99 -19.10
C THR A 443 -23.46 -15.15 -20.54
N ALA A 444 -22.31 -14.55 -20.88
CA ALA A 444 -21.68 -14.67 -22.18
C ALA A 444 -20.95 -16.01 -22.30
N THR A 445 -21.19 -16.75 -23.37
CA THR A 445 -20.49 -18.01 -23.67
C THR A 445 -19.29 -17.72 -24.56
N LEU A 446 -18.09 -18.10 -24.16
CA LEU A 446 -16.86 -17.77 -24.89
C LEU A 446 -16.40 -18.94 -25.77
N PRO A 447 -15.69 -18.67 -26.90
CA PRO A 447 -15.19 -17.37 -27.36
C PRO A 447 -16.17 -16.56 -28.22
N GLU A 448 -17.21 -17.15 -28.80
CA GLU A 448 -18.08 -16.47 -29.78
C GLU A 448 -19.58 -16.69 -29.53
N GLY A 449 -19.95 -17.51 -28.55
CA GLY A 449 -21.34 -17.93 -28.31
C GLY A 449 -22.21 -16.84 -27.66
N PRO A 450 -23.54 -16.92 -27.80
CA PRO A 450 -24.43 -15.85 -27.38
C PRO A 450 -24.38 -15.63 -25.85
N ALA A 451 -24.74 -14.43 -25.41
CA ALA A 451 -24.99 -14.18 -24.00
C ALA A 451 -26.45 -14.42 -23.67
N THR A 452 -26.72 -15.17 -22.61
CA THR A 452 -28.07 -15.61 -22.22
C THR A 452 -28.44 -15.06 -20.85
N ASP A 453 -29.64 -14.51 -20.70
CA ASP A 453 -30.15 -14.09 -19.40
C ASP A 453 -30.81 -15.26 -18.64
N LYS A 454 -31.22 -15.01 -17.39
CA LYS A 454 -31.91 -16.01 -16.55
C LYS A 454 -33.28 -16.44 -17.08
N LYS A 455 -33.86 -15.71 -18.04
CA LYS A 455 -35.17 -15.98 -18.66
C LYS A 455 -35.03 -16.73 -19.99
N GLY A 456 -33.80 -17.01 -20.44
CA GLY A 456 -33.52 -17.68 -21.71
C GLY A 456 -33.46 -16.74 -22.91
N ASN A 457 -33.52 -15.42 -22.72
CA ASN A 457 -33.32 -14.46 -23.80
C ASN A 457 -31.84 -14.43 -24.18
N THR A 458 -31.56 -14.46 -25.48
CA THR A 458 -30.20 -14.47 -26.02
C THR A 458 -29.89 -13.16 -26.75
N LEU A 459 -28.65 -12.70 -26.60
CA LEU A 459 -28.05 -11.65 -27.43
C LEU A 459 -26.80 -12.21 -28.11
N GLN A 460 -26.60 -11.86 -29.37
CA GLN A 460 -25.40 -12.25 -30.10
C GLN A 460 -24.25 -11.38 -29.63
N ILE A 461 -23.08 -11.99 -29.42
CA ILE A 461 -21.83 -11.28 -29.18
C ILE A 461 -20.83 -11.66 -30.25
N LYS A 462 -19.89 -10.77 -30.53
CA LYS A 462 -18.74 -11.06 -31.37
C LYS A 462 -17.53 -10.32 -30.86
N ARG A 463 -16.35 -10.91 -31.04
CA ARG A 463 -15.08 -10.23 -30.85
C ARG A 463 -14.58 -9.72 -32.19
N ILE A 464 -14.33 -8.42 -32.27
CA ILE A 464 -13.53 -7.84 -33.35
C ILE A 464 -12.11 -7.74 -32.83
N ASP A 465 -11.21 -8.48 -33.48
CA ASP A 465 -9.79 -8.35 -33.22
C ASP A 465 -9.27 -7.08 -33.88
N LYS A 466 -9.05 -6.02 -33.09
CA LYS A 466 -8.42 -4.81 -33.62
C LYS A 466 -6.96 -5.09 -34.04
N LEU A 467 -6.37 -6.22 -33.61
CA LEU A 467 -5.03 -6.69 -34.03
C LEU A 467 -4.94 -7.14 -35.48
N LYS A 468 -6.07 -7.44 -36.14
CA LYS A 468 -6.07 -7.77 -37.56
C LYS A 468 -6.09 -6.51 -38.43
N GLY A 469 -5.00 -6.29 -39.17
CA GLY A 469 -5.03 -5.53 -40.43
C GLY A 469 -4.62 -4.07 -40.37
N GLU A 470 -4.75 -3.34 -39.25
CA GLU A 470 -4.38 -1.92 -39.20
C GLU A 470 -3.66 -1.56 -37.88
N GLY A 471 -2.49 -0.93 -37.99
CA GLY A 471 -1.77 -0.32 -36.86
C GLY A 471 -0.63 -1.13 -36.20
N ILE A 472 -0.25 -2.30 -36.75
CA ILE A 472 0.99 -3.01 -36.35
C ILE A 472 2.07 -2.72 -37.41
N PRO A 473 3.35 -2.49 -37.03
CA PRO A 473 4.39 -2.21 -38.02
C PRO A 473 4.60 -3.38 -38.99
N GLU A 474 4.71 -3.07 -40.29
CA GLU A 474 4.84 -4.09 -41.35
C GLU A 474 6.08 -4.97 -41.22
N HIS A 475 7.15 -4.46 -40.61
CA HIS A 475 8.40 -5.19 -40.40
C HIS A 475 8.31 -6.24 -39.27
N TRP A 476 7.20 -6.32 -38.54
CA TRP A 476 7.01 -7.31 -37.48
C TRP A 476 6.83 -8.72 -38.06
N GLN A 477 7.48 -9.68 -37.41
CA GLN A 477 7.28 -11.10 -37.69
C GLN A 477 5.87 -11.51 -37.27
N GLN A 478 5.29 -12.48 -37.97
CA GLN A 478 4.00 -13.04 -37.59
C GLN A 478 4.08 -13.63 -36.18
N MET A 479 3.22 -13.13 -35.28
CA MET A 479 3.19 -13.62 -33.90
C MET A 479 2.46 -14.96 -33.81
N PRO A 480 2.96 -15.94 -33.04
CA PRO A 480 2.25 -17.20 -32.81
C PRO A 480 0.89 -16.96 -32.14
N PRO A 481 -0.12 -17.83 -32.38
CA PRO A 481 -1.41 -17.75 -31.71
C PRO A 481 -1.26 -17.70 -30.18
N LYS A 482 -2.14 -16.95 -29.50
CA LYS A 482 -2.15 -16.78 -28.03
C LYS A 482 -0.86 -16.18 -27.43
N THR A 483 -0.03 -15.54 -28.24
CA THR A 483 1.18 -14.83 -27.77
C THR A 483 0.90 -13.34 -27.62
N THR A 484 1.16 -12.79 -26.43
CA THR A 484 0.96 -11.37 -26.10
C THR A 484 2.22 -10.53 -26.37
N CYS A 485 3.40 -11.15 -26.28
CA CYS A 485 4.68 -10.54 -26.58
C CYS A 485 5.62 -11.55 -27.27
N LEU A 486 6.20 -11.15 -28.41
CA LEU A 486 7.23 -11.92 -29.09
C LEU A 486 8.56 -11.15 -29.03
N VAL A 487 9.61 -11.83 -28.58
CA VAL A 487 10.99 -11.31 -28.62
C VAL A 487 11.66 -11.89 -29.87
N ALA A 488 11.71 -11.09 -30.93
CA ALA A 488 12.17 -11.50 -32.24
C ALA A 488 13.64 -11.12 -32.45
N ASN A 489 14.53 -12.08 -32.67
CA ASN A 489 15.93 -11.78 -32.93
C ASN A 489 16.10 -11.03 -34.26
N VAL A 490 16.81 -9.90 -34.22
CA VAL A 490 17.14 -9.11 -35.42
C VAL A 490 18.48 -9.61 -35.94
N GLN A 491 18.48 -10.15 -37.16
CA GLN A 491 19.68 -10.74 -37.75
C GLN A 491 20.77 -9.68 -37.99
N ALA A 492 22.00 -9.99 -37.59
CA ALA A 492 23.15 -9.12 -37.79
C ALA A 492 23.38 -8.82 -39.28
N GLY A 493 23.72 -7.57 -39.59
CA GLY A 493 23.94 -7.09 -40.96
C GLY A 493 22.69 -6.64 -41.72
N THR A 494 21.49 -6.87 -41.18
CA THR A 494 20.26 -6.28 -41.73
C THR A 494 20.22 -4.75 -41.54
N PRO A 495 19.50 -3.99 -42.38
CA PRO A 495 19.36 -2.54 -42.21
C PRO A 495 18.85 -2.14 -40.81
N GLU A 496 17.87 -2.89 -40.29
CA GLU A 496 17.30 -2.70 -38.95
C GLU A 496 18.34 -2.90 -37.85
N TYR A 497 19.12 -4.00 -37.91
CA TYR A 497 20.20 -4.25 -36.96
C TYR A 497 21.25 -3.13 -36.99
N ASN A 498 21.67 -2.73 -38.20
CA ASN A 498 22.70 -1.71 -38.39
C ASN A 498 22.24 -0.34 -37.87
N GLU A 499 20.97 0.02 -38.03
CA GLU A 499 20.42 1.26 -37.47
C GLU A 499 20.48 1.26 -35.95
N VAL A 500 19.99 0.20 -35.29
CA VAL A 500 20.00 0.09 -33.82
C VAL A 500 21.44 0.05 -33.29
N LEU A 501 22.33 -0.68 -33.99
CA LEU A 501 23.75 -0.73 -33.66
C LEU A 501 24.40 0.66 -33.77
N GLN A 502 24.13 1.41 -34.82
CA GLN A 502 24.66 2.78 -35.01
C GLN A 502 24.20 3.72 -33.89
N LEU A 503 22.91 3.68 -33.53
CA LEU A 503 22.38 4.48 -32.42
C LEU A 503 23.07 4.15 -31.10
N PHE A 504 23.30 2.86 -30.83
CA PHE A 504 24.03 2.42 -29.63
C PHE A 504 25.50 2.88 -29.67
N GLN A 505 26.19 2.64 -30.79
CA GLN A 505 27.62 2.93 -30.98
C GLN A 505 27.94 4.43 -31.04
N ALA A 506 26.96 5.28 -31.34
CA ALA A 506 27.11 6.73 -31.33
C ALA A 506 27.63 7.27 -29.98
N SER A 507 27.36 6.55 -28.88
CA SER A 507 27.89 6.91 -27.55
C SER A 507 28.48 5.75 -26.76
N CYS A 508 28.17 4.49 -27.08
CA CYS A 508 28.65 3.32 -26.33
C CYS A 508 29.56 2.42 -27.18
N LYS A 509 30.84 2.30 -26.82
CA LYS A 509 31.85 1.51 -27.56
C LYS A 509 31.96 0.05 -27.12
N ARG A 510 30.92 -0.52 -26.52
CA ARG A 510 30.90 -1.90 -26.03
C ARG A 510 30.49 -2.89 -27.12
N ASN A 511 30.83 -4.16 -26.95
CA ASN A 511 30.53 -5.17 -27.95
C ASN A 511 29.06 -5.61 -27.83
N VAL A 512 28.30 -5.50 -28.92
CA VAL A 512 26.91 -5.98 -28.96
C VAL A 512 26.91 -7.47 -29.27
N ILE A 513 26.24 -8.24 -28.40
CA ILE A 513 26.08 -9.70 -28.54
C ILE A 513 24.87 -10.01 -29.41
N LYS A 514 23.74 -9.35 -29.12
CA LYS A 514 22.51 -9.49 -29.90
C LYS A 514 21.58 -8.30 -29.73
N ILE A 515 20.70 -8.13 -30.71
CA ILE A 515 19.61 -7.16 -30.72
C ILE A 515 18.33 -7.96 -30.97
N ASP A 516 17.38 -7.87 -30.04
CA ASP A 516 16.06 -8.48 -30.19
C ASP A 516 15.01 -7.37 -30.29
N ARG A 517 14.14 -7.44 -31.30
CA ARG A 517 12.98 -6.57 -31.43
C ARG A 517 11.86 -7.10 -30.54
N ILE A 518 11.27 -6.23 -29.75
CA ILE A 518 10.10 -6.57 -28.95
C ILE A 518 8.86 -6.31 -29.79
N GLN A 519 7.99 -7.31 -29.88
CA GLN A 519 6.72 -7.24 -30.57
C GLN A 519 5.60 -7.47 -29.57
N ASN A 520 5.23 -6.40 -28.88
CA ASN A 520 4.06 -6.35 -28.00
C ASN A 520 2.98 -5.44 -28.61
N PRO A 521 1.95 -5.98 -29.25
CA PRO A 521 0.93 -5.18 -29.93
C PRO A 521 0.12 -4.27 -28.99
N ALA A 522 -0.13 -4.70 -27.75
CA ALA A 522 -0.90 -3.93 -26.79
C ALA A 522 -0.15 -2.66 -26.37
N LEU A 523 1.13 -2.80 -26.00
CA LEU A 523 1.98 -1.66 -25.66
C LEU A 523 2.19 -0.73 -26.86
N TRP A 524 2.38 -1.30 -28.06
CA TRP A 524 2.56 -0.51 -29.28
C TRP A 524 1.36 0.40 -29.53
N ARG A 525 0.14 -0.13 -29.44
CA ARG A 525 -1.07 0.65 -29.69
C ARG A 525 -1.39 1.65 -28.61
N SER A 526 -1.11 1.32 -27.35
CA SER A 526 -1.18 2.30 -26.27
C SER A 526 -0.32 3.52 -26.58
N LEU A 527 0.91 3.28 -27.04
CA LEU A 527 1.80 4.34 -27.50
C LEU A 527 1.18 5.11 -28.68
N GLN A 528 0.62 4.42 -29.68
CA GLN A 528 0.02 5.10 -30.84
C GLN A 528 -1.18 5.98 -30.44
N ILE A 529 -2.09 5.48 -29.59
CA ILE A 529 -3.25 6.24 -29.08
C ILE A 529 -2.78 7.47 -28.32
N LYS A 530 -1.81 7.29 -27.40
CA LYS A 530 -1.25 8.38 -26.61
C LYS A 530 -0.52 9.40 -27.48
N ARG A 531 0.18 8.95 -28.53
CA ARG A 531 0.81 9.83 -29.52
C ARG A 531 -0.23 10.70 -30.22
N SER A 532 -1.30 10.11 -30.74
CA SER A 532 -2.36 10.87 -31.41
C SER A 532 -3.02 11.90 -30.47
N GLU A 533 -3.22 11.54 -29.20
CA GLU A 533 -3.71 12.49 -28.19
C GLU A 533 -2.73 13.65 -27.96
N LEU A 534 -1.43 13.38 -27.82
CA LEU A 534 -0.39 14.41 -27.68
C LEU A 534 -0.27 15.31 -28.89
N GLU A 535 -0.41 14.77 -30.10
CA GLU A 535 -0.36 15.55 -31.34
C GLU A 535 -1.49 16.58 -31.41
N VAL A 536 -2.70 16.18 -30.99
CA VAL A 536 -3.84 17.08 -30.90
C VAL A 536 -3.64 18.09 -29.78
N ARG A 537 -3.25 17.65 -28.58
CA ARG A 537 -3.10 18.51 -27.40
C ARG A 537 -1.98 19.55 -27.57
N ASN A 538 -0.82 19.14 -28.06
CA ASN A 538 0.34 20.03 -28.21
C ASN A 538 0.32 20.81 -29.53
N GLY A 539 -0.54 20.43 -30.49
CA GLY A 539 -0.65 21.10 -31.78
C GLY A 539 0.56 20.88 -32.71
N HIS A 540 1.36 19.84 -32.45
CA HIS A 540 2.52 19.49 -33.28
C HIS A 540 2.82 17.99 -33.24
N GLN A 541 3.59 17.49 -34.22
CA GLN A 541 3.93 16.07 -34.36
C GLN A 541 5.25 15.65 -33.69
N ASN A 542 6.05 16.61 -33.20
CA ASN A 542 7.36 16.33 -32.59
C ASN A 542 7.25 15.89 -31.12
N ASN A 543 6.50 14.82 -30.85
CA ASN A 543 6.25 14.34 -29.49
C ASN A 543 7.07 13.11 -29.10
N GLU A 544 7.75 12.44 -30.04
CA GLU A 544 8.42 11.15 -29.83
C GLU A 544 9.94 11.24 -29.99
N LYS A 545 10.67 10.54 -29.13
CA LYS A 545 12.13 10.34 -29.24
C LYS A 545 12.50 8.87 -29.07
N ARG A 546 13.60 8.46 -29.71
CA ARG A 546 14.25 7.17 -29.45
C ARG A 546 15.31 7.34 -28.36
N LEU A 547 15.13 6.69 -27.22
CA LEU A 547 15.96 6.88 -26.02
C LEU A 547 16.35 5.54 -25.38
N PHE A 548 17.39 5.54 -24.56
CA PHE A 548 17.96 4.34 -23.96
C PHE A 548 17.55 4.15 -22.51
N HIS A 549 17.26 2.91 -22.11
CA HIS A 549 16.95 2.54 -20.71
C HIS A 549 17.76 1.31 -20.29
N GLY A 550 18.73 1.49 -19.40
CA GLY A 550 19.51 0.39 -18.83
C GLY A 550 18.73 -0.34 -17.74
N THR A 551 18.77 -1.68 -17.74
CA THR A 551 18.09 -2.49 -16.73
C THR A 551 18.82 -3.81 -16.45
N SER A 552 18.33 -4.57 -15.48
CA SER A 552 18.86 -5.89 -15.10
C SER A 552 18.04 -7.04 -15.71
N GLU A 553 18.65 -8.21 -15.86
CA GLU A 553 18.04 -9.37 -16.52
C GLU A 553 16.71 -9.83 -15.88
N ASP A 554 16.55 -9.66 -14.57
CA ASP A 554 15.34 -10.01 -13.82
C ASP A 554 14.11 -9.18 -14.18
N THR A 555 14.28 -7.98 -14.75
CA THR A 555 13.16 -7.09 -15.10
C THR A 555 12.69 -7.26 -16.55
N VAL A 556 13.51 -7.87 -17.42
CA VAL A 556 13.28 -7.96 -18.87
C VAL A 556 11.93 -8.58 -19.19
N LYS A 557 11.59 -9.70 -18.56
CA LYS A 557 10.30 -10.38 -18.78
C LYS A 557 9.11 -9.48 -18.42
N ILE A 558 9.25 -8.69 -17.36
CA ILE A 558 8.19 -7.79 -16.89
C ILE A 558 8.04 -6.62 -17.88
N ILE A 559 9.15 -6.00 -18.29
CA ILE A 559 9.13 -4.86 -19.21
C ILE A 559 8.61 -5.26 -20.59
N ASN A 560 9.03 -6.41 -21.11
CA ASN A 560 8.55 -6.94 -22.39
C ASN A 560 7.02 -7.16 -22.39
N GLU A 561 6.49 -7.67 -21.28
CA GLU A 561 5.08 -8.05 -21.19
C GLU A 561 4.17 -6.87 -20.81
N ARG A 562 4.62 -6.02 -19.88
CA ARG A 562 3.79 -5.01 -19.21
C ARG A 562 4.26 -3.57 -19.40
N GLY A 563 5.37 -3.36 -20.10
CA GLY A 563 5.97 -2.05 -20.31
C GLY A 563 6.71 -1.53 -19.07
N PHE A 564 7.02 -0.24 -19.09
CA PHE A 564 7.69 0.43 -17.98
C PHE A 564 6.69 0.70 -16.84
N ASN A 565 7.16 0.61 -15.60
CA ASN A 565 6.34 0.97 -14.45
C ASN A 565 7.19 1.75 -13.45
N ARG A 566 6.76 2.99 -13.20
CA ARG A 566 7.45 3.97 -12.34
C ARG A 566 7.68 3.50 -10.90
N VAL A 567 6.88 2.56 -10.38
CA VAL A 567 7.06 1.98 -9.03
C VAL A 567 8.35 1.15 -8.94
N TYR A 568 8.82 0.59 -10.06
CA TYR A 568 10.11 -0.09 -10.14
C TYR A 568 11.27 0.85 -10.54
N ALA A 569 10.93 2.02 -11.10
CA ALA A 569 11.89 3.07 -11.45
C ALA A 569 12.20 3.94 -10.21
N GLY A 570 13.21 3.53 -9.44
CA GLY A 570 13.62 4.28 -8.24
C GLY A 570 14.80 3.70 -7.47
N LYS A 571 15.41 2.61 -7.96
CA LYS A 571 16.62 2.03 -7.33
C LYS A 571 17.84 2.93 -7.44
N ASN A 572 17.84 3.88 -8.37
CA ASN A 572 18.89 4.87 -8.58
C ASN A 572 18.27 6.27 -8.48
N ALA A 573 18.93 7.15 -7.73
CA ALA A 573 18.42 8.44 -7.25
C ALA A 573 17.55 9.23 -8.25
N ALA A 574 16.32 9.54 -7.83
CA ALA A 574 15.29 10.25 -8.59
C ALA A 574 15.50 11.78 -8.60
N TYR A 575 16.62 12.24 -9.16
CA TYR A 575 17.06 13.65 -9.12
C TYR A 575 16.13 14.64 -9.82
N PHE A 576 15.40 14.20 -10.86
CA PHE A 576 14.57 15.08 -11.69
C PHE A 576 13.07 14.73 -11.63
N GLY A 577 12.71 13.82 -10.72
CA GLY A 577 11.33 13.36 -10.50
C GLY A 577 11.23 11.84 -10.32
N ASN A 578 10.17 11.39 -9.67
CA ASN A 578 9.82 10.00 -9.40
C ASN A 578 9.08 9.39 -10.61
N GLY A 579 9.77 9.35 -11.74
CA GLY A 579 9.27 8.77 -12.99
C GLY A 579 10.23 7.73 -13.58
N THR A 580 9.94 7.28 -14.79
CA THR A 580 10.84 6.38 -15.53
C THR A 580 11.84 7.20 -16.34
N TYR A 581 13.13 6.91 -16.16
CA TYR A 581 14.24 7.65 -16.77
C TYR A 581 14.70 7.02 -18.10
N PHE A 582 14.95 7.87 -19.09
CA PHE A 582 15.45 7.49 -20.39
C PHE A 582 16.60 8.42 -20.80
N ALA A 583 17.74 7.84 -21.15
CA ALA A 583 18.94 8.59 -21.53
C ALA A 583 18.99 8.83 -23.04
N VAL A 584 19.48 9.99 -23.46
CA VAL A 584 19.79 10.26 -24.87
C VAL A 584 21.00 9.44 -25.34
N ASN A 585 22.00 9.28 -24.47
CA ASN A 585 23.22 8.54 -24.77
C ASN A 585 23.17 7.13 -24.16
N ALA A 586 23.40 6.11 -24.99
CA ALA A 586 23.56 4.72 -24.58
C ALA A 586 24.66 4.54 -23.53
N SER A 587 25.75 5.30 -23.58
CA SER A 587 26.84 5.21 -22.56
C SER A 587 26.37 5.46 -21.13
N TYR A 588 25.38 6.33 -20.93
CA TYR A 588 24.81 6.59 -19.62
C TYR A 588 24.06 5.35 -19.11
N SER A 589 23.14 4.84 -19.92
CA SER A 589 22.39 3.61 -19.62
C SER A 589 23.30 2.39 -19.48
N ALA A 590 24.48 2.39 -20.12
CA ALA A 590 25.43 1.28 -20.06
C ALA A 590 26.20 1.18 -18.72
N GLN A 591 26.09 2.14 -17.81
CA GLN A 591 26.74 2.05 -16.50
C GLN A 591 26.19 0.86 -15.70
N ASP A 592 27.03 0.23 -14.88
CA ASP A 592 26.66 -0.96 -14.09
C ASP A 592 25.54 -0.70 -13.08
N THR A 593 25.37 0.57 -12.70
CA THR A 593 24.27 1.07 -11.87
C THR A 593 22.90 0.86 -12.53
N TYR A 594 22.81 0.97 -13.86
CA TYR A 594 21.54 0.87 -14.61
C TYR A 594 21.44 -0.47 -15.33
N SER A 595 22.41 -0.79 -16.18
CA SER A 595 22.52 -2.09 -16.87
C SER A 595 23.38 -3.05 -16.06
N LYS A 596 22.87 -3.62 -14.97
CA LYS A 596 23.67 -4.51 -14.11
C LYS A 596 24.14 -5.76 -14.88
N PRO A 597 25.44 -6.09 -14.89
CA PRO A 597 25.93 -7.29 -15.56
C PRO A 597 25.40 -8.56 -14.90
N ASN A 598 25.03 -9.56 -15.71
CA ASN A 598 24.65 -10.90 -15.25
C ASN A 598 25.90 -11.74 -14.90
N ALA A 599 25.69 -13.01 -14.55
CA ALA A 599 26.78 -13.93 -14.19
C ALA A 599 27.81 -14.13 -15.32
N ASN A 600 27.42 -13.96 -16.58
CA ASN A 600 28.29 -14.06 -17.75
C ASN A 600 28.98 -12.72 -18.09
N GLY A 601 28.72 -11.67 -17.31
CA GLY A 601 29.18 -10.31 -17.57
C GLY A 601 28.41 -9.59 -18.67
N GLU A 602 27.28 -10.13 -19.11
CA GLU A 602 26.42 -9.52 -20.14
C GLU A 602 25.51 -8.49 -19.51
N LYS A 603 25.26 -7.41 -20.25
CA LYS A 603 24.47 -6.26 -19.82
C LYS A 603 23.33 -6.04 -20.80
N ILE A 604 22.25 -5.48 -20.27
CA ILE A 604 20.98 -5.36 -21.01
C ILE A 604 20.50 -3.91 -20.97
N MET A 605 20.05 -3.43 -22.12
CA MET A 605 19.50 -2.09 -22.29
C MET A 605 18.41 -2.10 -23.35
N TYR A 606 17.37 -1.31 -23.14
CA TYR A 606 16.37 -1.05 -24.16
C TYR A 606 16.71 0.20 -24.98
N LEU A 607 16.42 0.13 -26.28
CA LEU A 607 16.15 1.31 -27.11
C LEU A 607 14.63 1.43 -27.24
N CYS A 608 14.09 2.56 -26.78
CA CYS A 608 12.66 2.76 -26.57
C CYS A 608 12.15 3.88 -27.45
N ARG A 609 10.87 3.81 -27.86
CA ARG A 609 10.12 4.97 -28.31
C ARG A 609 9.48 5.62 -27.10
N VAL A 610 9.74 6.91 -26.89
CA VAL A 610 9.29 7.66 -25.71
C VAL A 610 8.57 8.91 -26.17
N LEU A 611 7.34 9.08 -25.74
CA LEU A 611 6.52 10.26 -25.96
C LEU A 611 6.93 11.37 -24.98
N THR A 612 7.98 12.12 -25.34
CA THR A 612 8.51 13.22 -24.53
C THR A 612 7.62 14.45 -24.56
N GLY A 613 6.85 14.64 -25.64
CA GLY A 613 5.94 15.78 -25.82
C GLY A 613 6.60 17.14 -25.54
N ASP A 614 5.82 18.06 -24.97
CA ASP A 614 6.34 19.28 -24.37
C ASP A 614 7.00 18.97 -23.03
N TYR A 615 8.22 19.46 -22.82
CA TYR A 615 8.99 19.17 -21.62
C TYR A 615 9.57 20.41 -20.95
N THR A 616 9.85 20.28 -19.64
CA THR A 616 10.46 21.35 -18.84
C THR A 616 11.47 20.79 -17.84
N LEU A 617 12.11 21.66 -17.07
CA LEU A 617 13.13 21.25 -16.10
C LEU A 617 12.52 20.41 -14.97
N GLY A 618 13.11 19.25 -14.73
CA GLY A 618 12.73 18.37 -13.62
C GLY A 618 13.34 18.78 -12.30
N GLN A 619 12.70 18.38 -11.20
CA GLN A 619 13.15 18.62 -9.83
C GLN A 619 12.97 17.37 -8.98
N GLN A 620 13.76 17.26 -7.92
CA GLN A 620 13.63 16.18 -6.96
C GLN A 620 12.20 16.11 -6.40
N HIS A 621 11.73 14.89 -6.16
CA HIS A 621 10.40 14.61 -5.60
C HIS A 621 9.20 15.03 -6.46
N MET A 622 9.40 15.50 -7.70
CA MET A 622 8.28 15.62 -8.65
C MET A 622 7.64 14.26 -8.85
N ILE A 623 6.33 14.21 -8.88
CA ILE A 623 5.57 12.96 -9.00
C ILE A 623 4.70 12.97 -10.28
N ALA A 624 4.44 14.17 -10.82
CA ALA A 624 3.95 14.44 -12.15
C ALA A 624 4.71 15.66 -12.74
N PRO A 625 4.68 15.89 -14.06
CA PRO A 625 5.20 17.12 -14.64
C PRO A 625 4.45 18.35 -14.10
N PRO A 626 5.10 19.53 -14.05
CA PRO A 626 4.43 20.76 -13.64
C PRO A 626 3.41 21.24 -14.68
N ALA A 627 2.52 22.14 -14.28
CA ALA A 627 1.61 22.84 -15.17
C ALA A 627 2.36 23.75 -16.16
N LYS A 628 1.85 23.88 -17.39
CA LYS A 628 2.42 24.76 -18.44
C LYS A 628 2.32 26.24 -18.07
N SER A 629 1.34 26.63 -17.26
CA SER A 629 1.22 27.98 -16.71
C SER A 629 0.51 27.95 -15.35
N SER A 630 0.62 29.02 -14.56
CA SER A 630 -0.03 29.13 -13.24
C SER A 630 -1.57 29.18 -13.30
N LEU A 631 -2.13 29.35 -14.50
CA LEU A 631 -3.58 29.47 -14.75
C LEU A 631 -4.13 28.29 -15.54
N SER A 632 -3.28 27.36 -15.97
CA SER A 632 -3.67 26.18 -16.74
C SER A 632 -3.60 24.92 -15.89
N ILE A 633 -4.60 24.05 -16.06
CA ILE A 633 -4.57 22.67 -15.54
C ILE A 633 -3.76 21.72 -16.44
N GLU A 634 -3.32 22.20 -17.61
CA GLU A 634 -2.54 21.41 -18.55
C GLU A 634 -1.09 21.25 -18.07
N LEU A 635 -0.65 20.01 -17.96
CA LEU A 635 0.71 19.66 -17.55
C LEU A 635 1.63 19.57 -18.76
N PHE A 636 2.93 19.76 -18.52
CA PHE A 636 3.96 19.26 -19.43
C PHE A 636 3.87 17.73 -19.56
N ASP A 637 4.45 17.17 -20.60
CA ASP A 637 4.36 15.73 -20.89
C ASP A 637 5.50 14.94 -20.28
N SER A 638 6.66 15.58 -20.12
CA SER A 638 7.84 15.01 -19.47
C SER A 638 8.71 16.08 -18.84
N VAL A 639 9.73 15.66 -18.08
CA VAL A 639 10.74 16.57 -17.54
C VAL A 639 12.15 16.13 -17.91
N VAL A 640 13.08 17.07 -17.91
CA VAL A 640 14.47 16.89 -18.35
C VAL A 640 15.47 17.41 -17.33
N ASP A 641 16.73 16.98 -17.46
CA ASP A 641 17.86 17.50 -16.67
C ASP A 641 18.23 18.94 -17.06
N LYS A 642 18.03 19.31 -18.34
CA LYS A 642 18.26 20.65 -18.88
C LYS A 642 17.45 20.86 -20.17
N VAL A 643 16.89 22.05 -20.35
CA VAL A 643 15.96 22.33 -21.46
C VAL A 643 16.66 22.46 -22.82
N ALA A 644 17.78 23.20 -22.90
CA ALA A 644 18.40 23.55 -24.17
C ALA A 644 19.07 22.38 -24.90
N ASN A 645 19.45 21.32 -24.19
CA ASN A 645 20.02 20.10 -24.78
C ASN A 645 19.91 18.94 -23.76
N PRO A 646 18.71 18.35 -23.60
CA PRO A 646 18.48 17.31 -22.61
C PRO A 646 19.43 16.14 -22.79
N SER A 647 20.01 15.63 -21.70
CA SER A 647 20.74 14.37 -21.73
C SER A 647 19.86 13.19 -21.28
N MET A 648 18.72 13.49 -20.66
CA MET A 648 17.73 12.52 -20.24
C MET A 648 16.32 13.11 -20.19
N PHE A 649 15.34 12.22 -20.28
CA PHE A 649 13.92 12.49 -20.14
C PHE A 649 13.34 11.61 -19.05
N VAL A 650 12.40 12.16 -18.28
CA VAL A 650 11.65 11.47 -17.25
C VAL A 650 10.16 11.59 -17.57
N ILE A 651 9.52 10.44 -17.79
CA ILE A 651 8.07 10.36 -18.00
C ILE A 651 7.40 9.85 -16.72
N PHE A 652 6.17 10.29 -16.51
CA PHE A 652 5.39 9.94 -15.31
C PHE A 652 4.20 9.05 -15.62
N HIS A 653 3.82 8.88 -16.89
CA HIS A 653 2.81 7.91 -17.31
C HIS A 653 3.45 6.74 -18.03
N ASP A 654 3.17 5.54 -17.53
CA ASP A 654 3.74 4.29 -18.00
C ASP A 654 3.43 3.96 -19.49
N THR A 655 2.35 4.51 -20.04
CA THR A 655 1.95 4.33 -21.46
C THR A 655 2.71 5.24 -22.43
N GLN A 656 3.53 6.18 -21.93
CA GLN A 656 4.32 7.08 -22.78
C GLN A 656 5.60 6.43 -23.34
N ALA A 657 5.89 5.16 -23.05
CA ALA A 657 7.07 4.51 -23.58
C ALA A 657 6.81 3.07 -24.06
N TYR A 658 7.43 2.74 -25.19
CA TYR A 658 7.43 1.41 -25.79
C TYR A 658 8.86 0.86 -25.84
N PRO A 659 9.14 -0.31 -25.22
CA PRO A 659 10.43 -0.97 -25.34
C PRO A 659 10.54 -1.58 -26.74
N GLU A 660 11.23 -0.93 -27.68
CA GLU A 660 11.23 -1.34 -29.09
C GLU A 660 12.29 -2.41 -29.37
N TYR A 661 13.51 -2.22 -28.85
CA TYR A 661 14.62 -3.16 -29.00
C TYR A 661 15.28 -3.44 -27.67
N LEU A 662 15.67 -4.70 -27.46
CA LEU A 662 16.49 -5.17 -26.34
C LEU A 662 17.90 -5.47 -26.85
N ILE A 663 18.87 -4.71 -26.37
CA ILE A 663 20.28 -4.83 -26.73
C ILE A 663 21.00 -5.57 -25.61
N THR A 664 21.59 -6.72 -25.94
CA THR A 664 22.50 -7.45 -25.05
C THR A 664 23.93 -7.17 -25.47
N PHE A 665 24.77 -6.71 -24.55
CA PHE A 665 26.14 -6.26 -24.85
C PHE A 665 27.10 -6.60 -23.70
N LYS A 666 28.41 -6.46 -23.93
CA LYS A 666 29.46 -6.70 -22.94
C LYS A 666 30.49 -5.58 -22.95
#